data_AF-A0A651F7G0-F1
#
_entry.id   AF-A0A651F7G0-F1
#
_cell.length_a   1.000
_cell.length_b   1.000
_cell.length_c   1.000
_cell.angle_alpha   90.00
_cell.angle_beta   90.00
_cell.angle_gamma   90.00
#
_symmetry.space_group_name_H-M   'P 1'
#
loop_
_entity.id
_entity.type
_entity.pdbx_description
1 polymer ?
#
loop_
_entity_poly.entity_id
_entity_poly.type
_entity_poly.pdbx_seq_one_letter_code
_entity_poly.pdbx_strand_id
1 'polypeptide(L)'
;MTVTEDKSETAGENIKIADTDAKKLNAAEIFKSLRAPKRDSVAVKLSKDHTAVSLEQFKKRARDEKIRQDHFENLPAFVQKKASMISAHFLLPAGSKVADMGCGNGTITYALALLNPRVEFLGIDRDKNAVETAKRSYKLSNLAFRTEEIGINSFRDEGLDGIINSNILHQVYSENGYSLTALTQVLEEQIRKLKPGGTMLIRDYMMPPPDEFVLLEFPVTRKTGKTPLDMSDAELLIRFSETARPFDSAGCEGFFLEELAETLREDTRLFRLPRKWAVEFLHRKDERARWEKELGQEYTFFTYQDYRREFARLGMRMVYSAPYWNPWVIDNRFRGKFQLYTEDGTQLPPPATNYFVIAQKAGEKGSLLLEERRPLQDKPSYLDIVTVRDVKSGKLHEMVREPEAYCDIIPYRLTEDGRLLIFVHNGSPRPVINAVSRGNSNLDGKTWSGHLIEPITMDVEEFATDAAANKLAIIKYLEKQIGLTPRPHGEIEVGLPYFPSPNRIDEAIEPVYVEVRAPKKTSWPFLPPETENMPSYSSWGQICELEASDILHAAQIGVLPDPRLEIRVFELMMRLGLPFPKWMGEQMPAHGKKRTNIKAEDGVALLDNLEEKKFTDVNDAPEHLKAIRSVFVEEGHVQGTTRGLTSQNVEFIVTDDGIENIAVVLPLTHNWDDGLLVALDPQMLPAPQRAGGSGAMLTAPSFVLPKDVRTIEDAKAFVAQKFKLDPADVKQLGESYFTHTGVTPQRVYPFAIMADAEASLPPHWKYTSMRRLWILLYCFRCFSGDLLKGIARTHMLMDQGHGLAPDRRAELGKTRDFRLSIEKEEIYQAGINSPHRIPSRILGEKAYHGHVHLDHKKTVSLTQEMLNANIYTDVGGGVNAMREASVSLTATRNVKTLDNDINIVKTSLSKRRPLVATKRPDPGGKTGGAK
;
A
#
# COMPACT_ATOMS: atom_id res chain seq x y z
N MET A 1 -43.78 27.75 31.81
CA MET A 1 -44.93 27.62 32.73
C MET A 1 -44.63 26.46 33.67
N THR A 2 -44.22 26.83 34.89
CA THR A 2 -44.63 26.27 36.19
C THR A 2 -45.00 24.79 36.37
N VAL A 3 -44.32 24.21 37.37
CA VAL A 3 -44.87 23.44 38.53
C VAL A 3 -44.82 21.91 38.47
N THR A 4 -43.73 21.39 39.06
CA THR A 4 -43.60 20.55 40.29
C THR A 4 -44.70 19.57 40.76
N GLU A 5 -44.20 18.60 41.56
CA GLU A 5 -44.84 17.81 42.64
C GLU A 5 -45.52 16.48 42.23
N ASP A 6 -45.44 15.38 43.00
CA ASP A 6 -44.73 15.04 44.25
C ASP A 6 -44.79 13.49 44.45
N LYS A 7 -43.89 12.97 45.32
CA LYS A 7 -43.98 11.88 46.35
C LYS A 7 -45.04 10.74 46.21
N SER A 8 -44.89 9.54 46.79
CA SER A 8 -44.31 9.10 48.07
C SER A 8 -44.12 7.56 48.06
N GLU A 9 -43.08 7.01 48.74
CA GLU A 9 -43.17 6.18 49.98
C GLU A 9 -43.59 4.70 49.78
N THR A 10 -43.16 3.70 50.55
CA THR A 10 -41.90 3.30 51.22
C THR A 10 -42.19 1.92 51.83
N ALA A 11 -41.17 1.08 51.91
CA ALA A 11 -40.87 0.10 52.98
C ALA A 11 -41.76 -1.14 53.16
N GLY A 12 -41.10 -2.27 53.46
CA GLY A 12 -41.73 -3.42 54.10
C GLY A 12 -41.02 -4.75 53.88
N GLU A 13 -39.98 -5.00 54.67
CA GLU A 13 -39.09 -6.15 54.71
C GLU A 13 -39.67 -7.52 55.13
N ASN A 14 -38.94 -8.57 54.70
CA ASN A 14 -38.51 -9.77 55.44
C ASN A 14 -39.35 -11.08 55.54
N ILE A 15 -38.82 -12.11 54.85
CA ILE A 15 -38.30 -13.41 55.35
C ILE A 15 -39.27 -14.35 56.12
N LYS A 16 -39.53 -15.58 55.63
CA LYS A 16 -38.82 -16.87 55.95
C LYS A 16 -39.50 -18.10 55.32
N ILE A 17 -38.75 -19.20 55.36
CA ILE A 17 -38.81 -20.50 54.65
C ILE A 17 -39.64 -21.54 55.42
N ALA A 18 -40.29 -22.50 54.74
CA ALA A 18 -40.27 -23.95 55.04
C ALA A 18 -41.10 -24.82 54.07
N ASP A 19 -40.52 -25.99 53.78
CA ASP A 19 -40.97 -27.17 53.02
C ASP A 19 -42.33 -27.76 53.41
N THR A 20 -43.05 -28.40 52.46
CA THR A 20 -43.18 -29.88 52.35
C THR A 20 -44.14 -30.34 51.24
N ASP A 21 -43.66 -31.35 50.51
CA ASP A 21 -44.31 -32.55 49.98
C ASP A 21 -45.54 -32.56 49.02
N ALA A 22 -45.20 -33.05 47.81
CA ALA A 22 -45.73 -34.25 47.16
C ALA A 22 -47.09 -34.25 46.41
N LYS A 23 -46.91 -34.32 45.09
CA LYS A 23 -47.64 -35.12 44.07
C LYS A 23 -49.08 -34.75 43.72
N LYS A 24 -49.24 -34.26 42.48
CA LYS A 24 -49.93 -35.00 41.38
C LYS A 24 -49.88 -34.25 40.03
N LEU A 25 -49.72 -35.06 38.97
CA LEU A 25 -49.98 -34.77 37.54
C LEU A 25 -48.95 -33.86 36.85
N ASN A 26 -48.55 -34.05 35.59
CA ASN A 26 -49.31 -34.54 34.43
C ASN A 26 -48.35 -35.06 33.33
N ALA A 27 -48.89 -35.83 32.39
CA ALA A 27 -48.26 -36.59 31.31
C ALA A 27 -47.57 -35.75 30.21
N ALA A 28 -46.67 -34.83 30.58
CA ALA A 28 -45.77 -34.11 29.67
C ALA A 28 -44.32 -34.64 29.71
N GLU A 29 -44.00 -35.63 30.54
CA GLU A 29 -42.64 -36.15 30.72
C GLU A 29 -42.28 -37.40 29.90
N ILE A 30 -43.19 -37.90 29.05
CA ILE A 30 -42.90 -39.09 28.20
C ILE A 30 -42.17 -38.70 26.89
N PHE A 31 -42.07 -37.41 26.54
CA PHE A 31 -41.32 -36.94 25.36
C PHE A 31 -39.86 -36.53 25.64
N LYS A 32 -39.22 -37.10 26.67
CA LYS A 32 -37.86 -36.72 27.12
C LYS A 32 -36.76 -37.78 26.89
N SER A 33 -36.94 -38.75 25.99
CA SER A 33 -35.91 -39.78 25.71
C SER A 33 -35.29 -39.78 24.31
N LEU A 34 -35.55 -38.79 23.45
CA LEU A 34 -34.85 -38.65 22.16
C LEU A 34 -34.48 -37.19 21.86
N ARG A 35 -33.43 -36.67 22.49
CA ARG A 35 -32.66 -35.53 21.94
C ARG A 35 -31.17 -35.71 22.20
N ALA A 36 -30.43 -35.59 21.10
CA ALA A 36 -28.98 -35.55 20.95
C ALA A 36 -28.28 -34.56 21.91
N PRO A 37 -26.99 -34.77 22.20
CA PRO A 37 -26.22 -33.88 23.07
C PRO A 37 -26.21 -32.44 22.53
N LYS A 38 -26.45 -31.48 23.42
CA LYS A 38 -26.35 -30.05 23.14
C LYS A 38 -24.93 -29.73 22.66
N ARG A 39 -24.83 -29.14 21.46
CA ARG A 39 -23.66 -28.39 21.00
C ARG A 39 -23.47 -27.20 21.94
N ASP A 40 -22.35 -27.16 22.66
CA ASP A 40 -21.82 -25.93 23.25
C ASP A 40 -21.26 -25.07 22.11
N SER A 41 -22.12 -24.24 21.53
CA SER A 41 -21.68 -23.15 20.65
C SER A 41 -21.05 -22.07 21.51
N VAL A 42 -19.76 -21.81 21.32
CA VAL A 42 -19.02 -20.66 21.86
C VAL A 42 -19.56 -19.40 21.22
N ALA A 43 -20.69 -18.92 21.72
CA ALA A 43 -21.11 -17.54 21.54
C ALA A 43 -20.35 -16.70 22.57
N VAL A 44 -19.55 -15.75 22.08
CA VAL A 44 -18.89 -14.74 22.92
C VAL A 44 -19.96 -14.03 23.76
N LYS A 45 -20.07 -14.40 25.04
CA LYS A 45 -20.92 -13.73 26.02
C LYS A 45 -20.27 -12.40 26.42
N LEU A 46 -20.55 -11.35 25.68
CA LEU A 46 -20.54 -10.00 26.24
C LEU A 46 -21.69 -9.90 27.25
N SER A 47 -21.44 -9.39 28.46
CA SER A 47 -22.47 -9.30 29.50
C SER A 47 -23.59 -8.34 29.09
N LYS A 48 -24.83 -8.66 29.46
CA LYS A 48 -26.05 -7.92 29.05
C LYS A 48 -26.07 -6.44 29.47
N ASP A 49 -25.37 -6.08 30.55
CA ASP A 49 -25.29 -4.69 31.03
C ASP A 49 -24.24 -3.87 30.25
N HIS A 50 -23.17 -4.50 29.76
CA HIS A 50 -22.21 -3.85 28.85
C HIS A 50 -22.81 -3.60 27.46
N THR A 51 -23.74 -4.44 26.99
CA THR A 51 -24.38 -4.26 25.68
C THR A 51 -25.37 -3.09 25.60
N ALA A 52 -25.99 -2.68 26.72
CA ALA A 52 -26.94 -1.57 26.71
C ALA A 52 -26.24 -0.20 26.74
N VAL A 53 -25.20 -0.06 27.58
CA VAL A 53 -24.34 1.14 27.65
C VAL A 53 -23.55 1.31 26.36
N SER A 54 -23.08 0.21 25.73
CA SER A 54 -22.39 0.27 24.44
C SER A 54 -23.31 0.64 23.28
N LEU A 55 -24.60 0.26 23.32
CA LEU A 55 -25.56 0.60 22.27
C LEU A 55 -25.94 2.09 22.28
N GLU A 56 -26.11 2.70 23.46
CA GLU A 56 -26.33 4.14 23.64
C GLU A 56 -25.12 4.95 23.14
N GLN A 57 -23.91 4.56 23.55
CA GLN A 57 -22.66 5.17 23.09
C GLN A 57 -22.47 4.99 21.58
N PHE A 58 -22.79 3.82 21.03
CA PHE A 58 -22.75 3.55 19.59
C PHE A 58 -23.74 4.41 18.80
N LYS A 59 -24.98 4.58 19.29
CA LYS A 59 -25.99 5.46 18.66
C LYS A 59 -25.57 6.92 18.71
N LYS A 60 -25.04 7.39 19.84
CA LYS A 60 -24.50 8.75 19.97
C LYS A 60 -23.33 8.97 19.02
N ARG A 61 -22.41 8.01 18.91
CA ARG A 61 -21.29 8.04 17.97
C ARG A 61 -21.74 8.05 16.52
N ALA A 62 -22.62 7.15 16.12
CA ALA A 62 -23.12 7.10 14.75
C ALA A 62 -23.79 8.42 14.38
N ARG A 63 -24.45 9.08 15.35
CA ARG A 63 -24.96 10.43 15.20
C ARG A 63 -23.82 11.46 15.08
N ASP A 64 -22.81 11.44 15.94
CA ASP A 64 -21.69 12.40 15.92
C ASP A 64 -20.84 12.26 14.65
N GLU A 65 -20.55 11.04 14.20
CA GLU A 65 -19.87 10.75 12.92
C GLU A 65 -20.71 11.25 11.75
N LYS A 66 -22.01 10.94 11.74
CA LYS A 66 -22.92 11.43 10.72
C LYS A 66 -22.97 12.96 10.69
N ILE A 67 -23.02 13.63 11.84
CA ILE A 67 -22.99 15.10 11.93
C ILE A 67 -21.69 15.63 11.32
N ARG A 68 -20.52 15.04 11.65
CA ARG A 68 -19.25 15.46 11.05
C ARG A 68 -19.22 15.26 9.55
N GLN A 69 -19.70 14.11 9.08
CA GLN A 69 -19.80 13.79 7.67
C GLN A 69 -20.72 14.78 6.96
N ASP A 70 -21.92 15.04 7.50
CA ASP A 70 -22.87 16.02 6.98
C ASP A 70 -22.22 17.41 6.91
N HIS A 71 -21.48 17.83 7.94
CA HIS A 71 -20.75 19.10 7.93
C HIS A 71 -19.68 19.14 6.84
N PHE A 72 -18.92 18.07 6.66
CA PHE A 72 -17.88 17.98 5.64
C PHE A 72 -18.46 17.97 4.23
N GLU A 73 -19.54 17.21 4.00
CA GLU A 73 -20.23 17.11 2.71
C GLU A 73 -20.90 18.43 2.28
N ASN A 74 -21.25 19.29 3.24
CA ASN A 74 -21.78 20.63 2.98
C ASN A 74 -20.70 21.68 2.65
N LEU A 75 -19.41 21.36 2.80
CA LEU A 75 -18.33 22.27 2.38
C LEU A 75 -18.24 22.33 0.85
N PRO A 76 -17.69 23.41 0.26
CA PRO A 76 -17.47 23.47 -1.18
C PRO A 76 -16.63 22.28 -1.68
N ALA A 77 -16.96 21.73 -2.87
CA ALA A 77 -16.30 20.54 -3.39
C ALA A 77 -14.77 20.67 -3.50
N PHE A 78 -14.25 21.86 -3.81
CA PHE A 78 -12.81 22.12 -3.88
C PHE A 78 -12.14 22.06 -2.48
N VAL A 79 -12.85 22.47 -1.42
CA VAL A 79 -12.41 22.37 -0.03
C VAL A 79 -12.34 20.89 0.38
N GLN A 80 -13.41 20.14 0.13
CA GLN A 80 -13.47 18.71 0.42
C GLN A 80 -12.29 17.98 -0.23
N LYS A 81 -12.11 18.17 -1.54
CA LYS A 81 -11.03 17.53 -2.29
C LYS A 81 -9.66 17.92 -1.77
N LYS A 82 -9.40 19.20 -1.54
CA LYS A 82 -8.10 19.67 -1.02
C LYS A 82 -7.82 19.09 0.37
N ALA A 83 -8.79 19.13 1.29
CA ALA A 83 -8.63 18.61 2.65
C ALA A 83 -8.45 17.10 2.66
N SER A 84 -9.25 16.33 1.90
CA SER A 84 -9.09 14.87 1.81
C SER A 84 -7.74 14.48 1.23
N MET A 85 -7.25 15.18 0.19
CA MET A 85 -5.92 14.91 -0.35
C MET A 85 -4.82 15.21 0.67
N ILE A 86 -4.88 16.34 1.39
CA ILE A 86 -3.89 16.66 2.44
C ILE A 86 -3.94 15.61 3.56
N SER A 87 -5.15 15.24 4.02
CA SER A 87 -5.36 14.23 5.05
C SER A 87 -4.74 12.89 4.68
N ALA A 88 -4.97 12.42 3.45
CA ALA A 88 -4.46 11.12 2.98
C ALA A 88 -2.92 11.06 2.93
N HIS A 89 -2.23 12.19 2.85
CA HIS A 89 -0.77 12.26 2.90
C HIS A 89 -0.19 12.33 4.32
N PHE A 90 -1.04 12.46 5.35
CA PHE A 90 -0.63 12.51 6.75
C PHE A 90 -1.09 11.28 7.51
N LEU A 91 -0.20 10.29 7.64
CA LEU A 91 -0.41 9.15 8.51
C LEU A 91 0.10 9.47 9.91
N LEU A 92 -0.80 10.00 10.75
CA LEU A 92 -0.47 10.45 12.10
C LEU A 92 -1.17 9.60 13.18
N PRO A 93 -0.48 9.25 14.28
CA PRO A 93 -1.11 8.59 15.42
C PRO A 93 -2.17 9.48 16.10
N ALA A 94 -3.05 8.85 16.88
CA ALA A 94 -4.02 9.59 17.70
C ALA A 94 -3.33 10.51 18.71
N GLY A 95 -3.92 11.68 18.95
CA GLY A 95 -3.39 12.72 19.84
C GLY A 95 -2.29 13.59 19.22
N SER A 96 -1.98 13.39 17.94
CA SER A 96 -1.01 14.22 17.22
C SER A 96 -1.43 15.69 17.18
N LYS A 97 -0.45 16.58 17.26
CA LYS A 97 -0.65 18.04 17.15
C LYS A 97 -0.11 18.55 15.82
N VAL A 98 -0.99 19.15 15.04
CA VAL A 98 -0.70 19.60 13.67
C VAL A 98 -0.97 21.08 13.52
N ALA A 99 -0.01 21.81 12.96
CA ALA A 99 -0.17 23.23 12.65
C ALA A 99 -0.30 23.44 11.13
N ASP A 100 -1.32 24.20 10.72
CA ASP A 100 -1.63 24.54 9.33
C ASP A 100 -1.22 26.00 9.06
N MET A 101 -0.16 26.18 8.27
CA MET A 101 0.49 27.48 8.05
C MET A 101 -0.20 28.25 6.93
N GLY A 102 -0.56 29.50 7.20
CA GLY A 102 -1.33 30.33 6.27
C GLY A 102 -2.77 29.83 6.12
N CYS A 103 -3.44 29.54 7.25
CA CYS A 103 -4.77 28.92 7.23
C CYS A 103 -5.87 29.82 6.63
N GLY A 104 -5.60 31.12 6.45
CA GLY A 104 -6.55 32.10 5.94
C GLY A 104 -7.81 32.14 6.80
N ASN A 105 -8.97 31.97 6.15
CA ASN A 105 -10.26 31.95 6.84
C ASN A 105 -10.54 30.65 7.63
N GLY A 106 -9.60 29.71 7.68
CA GLY A 106 -9.67 28.49 8.48
C GLY A 106 -10.53 27.36 7.93
N THR A 107 -11.08 27.51 6.71
CA THR A 107 -12.01 26.51 6.13
C THR A 107 -11.34 25.16 5.87
N ILE A 108 -10.10 25.15 5.37
CA ILE A 108 -9.34 23.91 5.14
C ILE A 108 -8.96 23.26 6.48
N THR A 109 -8.48 24.03 7.45
CA THR A 109 -8.12 23.53 8.78
C THR A 109 -9.34 22.92 9.49
N TYR A 110 -10.52 23.55 9.35
CA TYR A 110 -11.78 23.01 9.84
C TYR A 110 -12.13 21.68 9.17
N ALA A 111 -12.00 21.59 7.84
CA ALA A 111 -12.24 20.37 7.09
C ALA A 111 -11.28 19.24 7.52
N LEU A 112 -10.00 19.55 7.74
CA LEU A 112 -9.01 18.59 8.26
C LEU A 112 -9.37 18.09 9.66
N ALA A 113 -9.83 18.97 10.54
CA ALA A 113 -10.28 18.61 11.89
C ALA A 113 -11.54 17.74 11.90
N LEU A 114 -12.45 17.92 10.93
CA LEU A 114 -13.61 17.04 10.72
C LEU A 114 -13.19 15.63 10.28
N LEU A 115 -12.28 15.54 9.30
CA LEU A 115 -11.76 14.27 8.78
C LEU A 115 -10.94 13.51 9.83
N ASN A 116 -10.18 14.23 10.67
CA ASN A 116 -9.23 13.66 11.61
C ASN A 116 -9.56 14.09 13.06
N PRO A 117 -10.68 13.63 13.62
CA PRO A 117 -11.17 14.06 14.94
C PRO A 117 -10.28 13.64 16.12
N ARG A 118 -9.27 12.79 15.88
CA ARG A 118 -8.28 12.36 16.88
C ARG A 118 -6.98 13.16 16.84
N VAL A 119 -6.88 14.11 15.92
CA VAL A 119 -5.73 14.98 15.73
C VAL A 119 -6.14 16.39 16.12
N GLU A 120 -5.28 17.06 16.88
CA GLU A 120 -5.45 18.46 17.24
C GLU A 120 -4.90 19.35 16.11
N PHE A 121 -5.77 20.14 15.47
CA PHE A 121 -5.37 21.09 14.44
C PHE A 121 -5.33 22.51 14.97
N LEU A 122 -4.28 23.22 14.57
CA LEU A 122 -4.09 24.63 14.86
C LEU A 122 -3.83 25.40 13.57
N GLY A 123 -4.79 26.22 13.15
CA GLY A 123 -4.60 27.13 12.02
C GLY A 123 -3.82 28.38 12.42
N ILE A 124 -2.74 28.67 11.71
CA ILE A 124 -1.86 29.82 11.91
C ILE A 124 -2.00 30.77 10.73
N ASP A 125 -2.27 32.04 11.00
CA ASP A 125 -2.23 33.09 9.98
C ASP A 125 -1.83 34.44 10.60
N ARG A 126 -1.11 35.27 9.86
CA ARG A 126 -0.73 36.62 10.32
C ARG A 126 -1.90 37.60 10.26
N ASP A 127 -2.90 37.36 9.42
CA ASP A 127 -4.08 38.22 9.31
C ASP A 127 -5.02 37.98 10.51
N LYS A 128 -4.98 38.93 11.45
CA LYS A 128 -5.85 38.94 12.63
C LYS A 128 -7.34 38.86 12.28
N ASN A 129 -7.79 39.52 11.22
CA ASN A 129 -9.21 39.54 10.85
C ASN A 129 -9.65 38.18 10.30
N ALA A 130 -8.79 37.52 9.50
CA ALA A 130 -9.04 36.18 8.99
C ALA A 130 -9.14 35.17 10.14
N VAL A 131 -8.23 35.23 11.11
CA VAL A 131 -8.22 34.37 12.31
C VAL A 131 -9.46 34.60 13.18
N GLU A 132 -9.84 35.86 13.43
CA GLU A 132 -11.05 36.16 14.19
C GLU A 132 -12.31 35.64 13.50
N THR A 133 -12.36 35.74 12.16
CA THR A 133 -13.45 35.16 11.35
C THR A 133 -13.48 33.65 11.47
N ALA A 134 -12.33 32.97 11.39
CA ALA A 134 -12.20 31.53 11.54
C ALA A 134 -12.72 31.05 12.92
N LYS A 135 -12.30 31.72 14.01
CA LYS A 135 -12.73 31.43 15.38
C LYS A 135 -14.24 31.58 15.59
N ARG A 136 -14.86 32.54 14.91
CA ARG A 136 -16.32 32.76 14.99
C ARG A 136 -17.08 31.71 14.18
N SER A 137 -16.55 31.34 13.02
CA SER A 137 -17.22 30.48 12.04
C SER A 137 -17.10 28.98 12.38
N TYR A 138 -15.98 28.56 12.93
CA TYR A 138 -15.65 27.15 13.10
C TYR A 138 -15.34 26.79 14.55
N LYS A 139 -16.08 25.80 15.08
CA LYS A 139 -15.92 25.32 16.46
C LYS A 139 -15.93 23.80 16.49
N LEU A 140 -14.81 23.20 16.91
CA LEU A 140 -14.66 21.79 17.21
C LEU A 140 -13.74 21.65 18.42
N SER A 141 -13.82 20.53 19.16
CA SER A 141 -12.99 20.29 20.33
C SER A 141 -11.51 20.11 20.01
N ASN A 142 -11.19 19.70 18.78
CA ASN A 142 -9.84 19.44 18.28
C ASN A 142 -9.32 20.52 17.31
N LEU A 143 -9.94 21.71 17.30
CA LEU A 143 -9.60 22.79 16.39
C LEU A 143 -9.36 24.10 17.15
N ALA A 144 -8.26 24.75 16.84
CA ALA A 144 -7.94 26.09 17.31
C ALA A 144 -7.35 26.95 16.18
N PHE A 145 -7.35 28.27 16.39
CA PHE A 145 -6.74 29.23 15.48
C PHE A 145 -5.93 30.26 16.25
N ARG A 146 -4.82 30.73 15.68
CA ARG A 146 -3.93 31.72 16.31
C ARG A 146 -3.39 32.71 15.28
N THR A 147 -3.34 33.97 15.69
CA THR A 147 -2.69 35.03 14.92
C THR A 147 -1.21 35.02 15.23
N GLU A 148 -0.38 34.64 14.27
CA GLU A 148 1.07 34.51 14.40
C GLU A 148 1.73 34.45 13.03
N GLU A 149 3.01 34.82 12.94
CA GLU A 149 3.83 34.55 11.76
C GLU A 149 4.06 33.04 11.59
N ILE A 150 4.21 32.59 10.34
CA ILE A 150 4.33 31.16 10.02
C ILE A 150 5.67 30.52 10.48
N GLY A 151 6.64 31.33 10.93
CA GLY A 151 7.84 30.86 11.62
C GLY A 151 7.54 30.29 13.01
N ILE A 152 6.33 30.52 13.55
CA ILE A 152 5.80 29.91 14.79
C ILE A 152 6.74 29.97 16.00
N ASN A 153 7.42 31.11 16.16
CA ASN A 153 8.44 31.31 17.18
C ASN A 153 7.92 31.17 18.62
N SER A 154 6.61 31.34 18.86
CA SER A 154 6.01 31.16 20.19
C SER A 154 5.86 29.69 20.62
N PHE A 155 5.99 28.75 19.69
CA PHE A 155 5.88 27.32 19.99
C PHE A 155 7.16 26.82 20.64
N ARG A 156 7.02 25.87 21.56
CA ARG A 156 8.18 25.15 22.08
C ARG A 156 8.81 24.33 20.95
N ASP A 157 10.13 24.18 21.00
CA ASP A 157 10.83 23.22 20.15
C ASP A 157 10.34 21.80 20.44
N GLU A 158 10.28 20.96 19.40
CA GLU A 158 9.75 19.59 19.50
C GLU A 158 8.34 19.51 20.15
N GLY A 159 7.50 20.48 19.81
CA GLY A 159 6.12 20.59 20.28
C GLY A 159 5.09 19.95 19.36
N LEU A 160 5.40 19.82 18.06
CA LEU A 160 4.45 19.43 17.02
C LEU A 160 4.77 18.07 16.42
N ASP A 161 3.72 17.33 16.06
CA ASP A 161 3.80 16.04 15.35
C ASP A 161 3.69 16.25 13.83
N GLY A 162 3.00 17.32 13.41
CA GLY A 162 2.84 17.66 12.00
C GLY A 162 2.85 19.16 11.71
N ILE A 163 3.35 19.55 10.54
CA ILE A 163 3.26 20.91 9.99
C ILE A 163 2.79 20.83 8.53
N ILE A 164 1.79 21.64 8.18
CA ILE A 164 1.24 21.73 6.83
C ILE A 164 1.61 23.09 6.24
N ASN A 165 2.33 23.08 5.13
CA ASN A 165 2.54 24.25 4.28
C ASN A 165 1.82 24.02 2.94
N SER A 166 0.62 24.57 2.79
CA SER A 166 -0.15 24.43 1.56
C SER A 166 -0.34 25.77 0.85
N ASN A 167 0.36 25.95 -0.28
CA ASN A 167 0.31 27.16 -1.10
C ASN A 167 0.67 28.44 -0.32
N ILE A 168 1.70 28.35 0.53
CA ILE A 168 2.13 29.44 1.41
C ILE A 168 3.62 29.79 1.25
N LEU A 169 4.47 28.83 0.87
CA LEU A 169 5.92 29.07 0.84
C LEU A 169 6.34 29.98 -0.32
N HIS A 170 5.64 29.91 -1.45
CA HIS A 170 5.87 30.85 -2.55
C HIS A 170 5.56 32.31 -2.16
N GLN A 171 4.61 32.52 -1.24
CA GLN A 171 4.29 33.86 -0.74
C GLN A 171 5.44 34.38 0.12
N VAL A 172 6.00 33.53 1.00
CA VAL A 172 7.18 33.87 1.80
C VAL A 172 8.35 34.27 0.91
N TYR A 173 8.61 33.46 -0.11
CA TYR A 173 9.67 33.73 -1.08
C TYR A 173 9.45 35.09 -1.76
N SER A 174 8.25 35.32 -2.28
CA SER A 174 7.91 36.51 -3.07
C SER A 174 7.89 37.79 -2.24
N GLU A 175 7.26 37.78 -1.07
CA GLU A 175 7.12 38.96 -0.20
C GLU A 175 8.46 39.41 0.41
N ASN A 176 9.46 38.52 0.46
CA ASN A 176 10.81 38.84 0.92
C ASN A 176 11.77 39.14 -0.25
N GLY A 177 11.26 39.68 -1.36
CA GLY A 177 12.07 40.06 -2.52
C GLY A 177 12.74 38.87 -3.20
N TYR A 178 12.00 37.78 -3.39
CA TYR A 178 12.49 36.56 -4.04
C TYR A 178 13.71 35.93 -3.32
N SER A 179 13.71 36.00 -1.97
CA SER A 179 14.83 35.54 -1.14
C SER A 179 14.68 34.08 -0.69
N LEU A 180 15.57 33.23 -1.20
CA LEU A 180 15.72 31.86 -0.70
C LEU A 180 16.21 31.80 0.75
N THR A 181 16.98 32.80 1.21
CA THR A 181 17.45 32.88 2.59
C THR A 181 16.28 33.03 3.56
N ALA A 182 15.32 33.91 3.28
CA ALA A 182 14.13 34.06 4.13
C ALA A 182 13.30 32.78 4.19
N LEU A 183 13.09 32.13 3.04
CA LEU A 183 12.36 30.87 2.97
C LEU A 183 13.04 29.75 3.78
N THR A 184 14.36 29.57 3.62
CA THR A 184 15.11 28.55 4.34
C THR A 184 15.14 28.78 5.86
N GLN A 185 15.16 30.05 6.31
CA GLN A 185 15.03 30.40 7.72
C GLN A 185 13.66 29.97 8.29
N VAL A 186 12.57 30.25 7.58
CA VAL A 186 11.22 29.82 8.00
C VAL A 186 11.13 28.29 8.09
N LEU A 187 11.66 27.57 7.10
CA LEU A 187 11.69 26.10 7.14
C LEU A 187 12.49 25.60 8.34
N GLU A 188 13.65 26.17 8.63
CA GLU A 188 14.48 25.81 9.77
C GLU A 188 13.77 26.06 11.12
N GLU A 189 13.10 27.21 11.27
CA GLU A 189 12.28 27.51 12.44
C GLU A 189 11.16 26.50 12.64
N GLN A 190 10.40 26.19 11.59
CA GLN A 190 9.33 25.19 11.63
C GLN A 190 9.84 23.77 11.95
N ILE A 191 10.94 23.34 11.32
CA ILE A 191 11.56 22.02 11.56
C ILE A 191 12.05 21.90 13.01
N ARG A 192 12.52 22.99 13.61
CA ARG A 192 12.88 23.02 15.05
C ARG A 192 11.67 22.69 15.94
N LYS A 193 10.46 23.11 15.55
CA LYS A 193 9.22 22.85 16.30
C LYS A 193 8.68 21.42 16.14
N LEU A 194 9.10 20.69 15.10
CA LEU A 194 8.75 19.27 14.92
C LEU A 194 9.50 18.39 15.91
N LYS A 195 8.81 17.41 16.49
CA LYS A 195 9.42 16.31 17.25
C LYS A 195 10.29 15.44 16.31
N PRO A 196 11.27 14.69 16.84
CA PRO A 196 11.87 13.58 16.10
C PRO A 196 10.78 12.62 15.60
N GLY A 197 10.82 12.26 14.32
CA GLY A 197 9.77 11.50 13.63
C GLY A 197 8.54 12.31 13.20
N GLY A 198 8.44 13.58 13.60
CA GLY A 198 7.40 14.51 13.16
C GLY A 198 7.49 14.83 11.67
N THR A 199 6.35 15.12 11.05
CA THR A 199 6.24 15.20 9.58
C THR A 199 5.83 16.60 9.11
N MET A 200 6.50 17.09 8.08
CA MET A 200 6.12 18.28 7.33
C MET A 200 5.53 17.87 5.98
N LEU A 201 4.38 18.42 5.63
CA LEU A 201 3.81 18.33 4.29
C LEU A 201 3.93 19.68 3.60
N ILE A 202 4.49 19.66 2.40
CA ILE A 202 4.46 20.79 1.49
C ILE A 202 3.55 20.43 0.32
N ARG A 203 2.51 21.24 0.11
CA ARG A 203 1.67 21.22 -1.08
C ARG A 203 1.81 22.56 -1.78
N ASP A 204 2.81 22.68 -2.64
CA ASP A 204 3.14 23.93 -3.32
C ASP A 204 3.53 23.68 -4.79
N TYR A 205 4.09 24.66 -5.48
CA TYR A 205 4.61 24.48 -6.84
C TYR A 205 6.08 24.04 -6.80
N MET A 206 6.55 23.42 -7.88
CA MET A 206 7.95 23.02 -8.01
C MET A 206 8.51 23.53 -9.33
N MET A 207 9.74 24.05 -9.26
CA MET A 207 10.47 24.51 -10.42
C MET A 207 10.85 23.30 -11.29
N PRO A 208 10.56 23.36 -12.61
CA PRO A 208 11.12 22.39 -13.55
C PRO A 208 12.66 22.47 -13.54
N PRO A 209 13.36 21.50 -14.16
CA PRO A 209 14.81 21.58 -14.32
C PRO A 209 15.25 22.96 -14.85
N PRO A 210 16.30 23.56 -14.26
CA PRO A 210 16.80 24.85 -14.72
C PRO A 210 17.35 24.72 -16.14
N ASP A 211 17.45 25.85 -16.84
CA ASP A 211 18.06 25.97 -18.17
C ASP A 211 17.37 25.23 -19.34
N GLU A 212 16.26 24.53 -19.08
CA GLU A 212 15.44 23.92 -20.13
C GLU A 212 14.57 24.97 -20.82
N PHE A 213 14.63 25.05 -22.16
CA PHE A 213 13.69 25.82 -22.97
C PHE A 213 12.57 24.91 -23.48
N VAL A 214 11.41 25.51 -23.72
CA VAL A 214 10.22 24.85 -24.26
C VAL A 214 9.59 25.72 -25.35
N LEU A 215 8.76 25.09 -26.16
CA LEU A 215 7.88 25.77 -27.08
C LEU A 215 6.47 25.80 -26.50
N LEU A 216 5.90 26.99 -26.32
CA LEU A 216 4.54 27.21 -25.84
C LEU A 216 3.70 27.78 -26.97
N GLU A 217 2.64 27.08 -27.33
CA GLU A 217 1.78 27.41 -28.46
C GLU A 217 0.38 27.80 -28.00
N PHE A 218 -0.12 28.94 -28.49
CA PHE A 218 -1.48 29.43 -28.22
C PHE A 218 -2.29 29.54 -29.52
N PRO A 219 -3.60 29.29 -29.48
CA PRO A 219 -4.48 29.59 -30.61
C PRO A 219 -4.55 31.12 -30.84
N VAL A 220 -4.62 31.55 -32.10
CA VAL A 220 -4.93 32.93 -32.45
C VAL A 220 -6.37 33.23 -32.03
N THR A 221 -6.58 34.35 -31.33
CA THR A 221 -7.91 34.77 -30.89
C THR A 221 -8.21 36.19 -31.36
N ARG A 222 -9.50 36.52 -31.54
CA ARG A 222 -9.96 37.86 -31.94
C ARG A 222 -9.88 38.90 -30.81
N LYS A 223 -9.33 38.54 -29.64
CA LYS A 223 -9.20 39.47 -28.51
C LYS A 223 -8.11 40.50 -28.82
N THR A 224 -8.51 41.75 -29.01
CA THR A 224 -7.62 42.90 -29.29
C THR A 224 -7.51 43.87 -28.11
N GLY A 225 -7.94 43.46 -26.92
CA GLY A 225 -7.88 44.28 -25.71
C GLY A 225 -6.44 44.58 -25.31
N LYS A 226 -6.21 45.76 -24.72
CA LYS A 226 -4.87 46.23 -24.28
C LYS A 226 -4.64 46.12 -22.77
N THR A 227 -5.59 45.55 -22.04
CA THR A 227 -5.52 45.35 -20.59
C THR A 227 -5.39 43.86 -20.27
N PRO A 228 -4.80 43.45 -19.13
CA PRO A 228 -4.72 42.04 -18.76
C PRO A 228 -6.07 41.32 -18.73
N LEU A 229 -7.17 42.06 -18.50
CA LEU A 229 -8.53 41.53 -18.52
C LEU A 229 -8.95 41.05 -19.92
N ASP A 230 -8.56 41.79 -20.96
CA ASP A 230 -9.11 41.65 -22.32
C ASP A 230 -8.08 41.20 -23.38
N MET A 231 -6.79 41.13 -23.03
CA MET A 231 -5.72 40.61 -23.89
C MET A 231 -5.95 39.13 -24.25
N SER A 232 -5.42 38.68 -25.39
CA SER A 232 -5.28 37.24 -25.67
C SER A 232 -4.25 36.60 -24.71
N ASP A 233 -4.20 35.27 -24.61
CA ASP A 233 -3.17 34.60 -23.80
C ASP A 233 -1.75 34.89 -24.36
N ALA A 234 -1.60 34.98 -25.68
CA ALA A 234 -0.32 35.31 -26.32
C ALA A 234 0.13 36.75 -26.03
N GLU A 235 -0.76 37.74 -26.14
CA GLU A 235 -0.45 39.14 -25.78
C GLU A 235 -0.14 39.30 -24.29
N LEU A 236 -0.85 38.55 -23.44
CA LEU A 236 -0.59 38.53 -22.00
C LEU A 236 0.76 37.90 -21.66
N LEU A 237 1.19 36.87 -22.41
CA LEU A 237 2.52 36.28 -22.27
C LEU A 237 3.63 37.27 -22.63
N ILE A 238 3.47 38.01 -23.74
CA ILE A 238 4.43 39.05 -24.14
C ILE A 238 4.56 40.10 -23.03
N ARG A 239 3.43 40.63 -22.55
CA ARG A 239 3.44 41.56 -21.41
C ARG A 239 4.08 40.94 -20.17
N PHE A 240 3.80 39.68 -19.86
CA PHE A 240 4.40 38.99 -18.72
C PHE A 240 5.92 38.88 -18.85
N SER A 241 6.43 38.61 -20.06
CA SER A 241 7.86 38.56 -20.34
C SER A 241 8.60 39.88 -20.13
N GLU A 242 7.89 41.00 -20.15
CA GLU A 242 8.45 42.34 -19.90
C GLU A 242 8.28 42.79 -18.43
N THR A 243 7.37 42.17 -17.68
CA THR A 243 6.91 42.71 -16.38
C THR A 243 7.04 41.74 -15.20
N ALA A 244 7.43 40.49 -15.44
CA ALA A 244 7.65 39.52 -14.36
C ALA A 244 8.71 40.00 -13.36
N ARG A 245 8.57 39.63 -12.08
CA ARG A 245 9.43 40.08 -10.97
C ARG A 245 9.49 41.62 -10.80
N PRO A 246 8.35 42.27 -10.53
CA PRO A 246 8.29 43.73 -10.39
C PRO A 246 9.06 44.27 -9.16
N PHE A 247 9.56 43.40 -8.28
CA PHE A 247 10.38 43.80 -7.12
C PHE A 247 11.89 43.73 -7.40
N ASP A 248 12.31 43.23 -8.56
CA ASP A 248 13.72 43.26 -8.95
C ASP A 248 14.16 44.71 -9.24
N SER A 249 15.38 45.05 -8.87
CA SER A 249 15.88 46.42 -8.97
C SER A 249 16.30 46.81 -10.40
N ALA A 250 16.05 48.08 -10.76
CA ALA A 250 16.73 48.80 -11.85
C ALA A 250 16.59 48.18 -13.26
N GLY A 251 15.38 47.81 -13.69
CA GLY A 251 15.13 47.34 -15.06
C GLY A 251 15.45 45.87 -15.29
N CYS A 252 15.59 45.07 -14.21
CA CYS A 252 15.86 43.64 -14.28
C CYS A 252 14.56 42.80 -14.34
N GLU A 253 13.40 43.42 -14.54
CA GLU A 253 12.15 42.71 -14.72
C GLU A 253 12.15 41.88 -16.00
N GLY A 254 11.27 40.89 -16.04
CA GLY A 254 11.00 40.09 -17.24
C GLY A 254 11.88 38.86 -17.41
N PHE A 255 11.79 38.26 -18.60
CA PHE A 255 12.52 37.06 -18.99
C PHE A 255 12.59 36.93 -20.51
N PHE A 256 13.48 36.06 -20.99
CA PHE A 256 13.61 35.79 -22.42
C PHE A 256 12.33 35.20 -23.01
N LEU A 257 11.82 35.83 -24.05
CA LEU A 257 10.72 35.34 -24.88
C LEU A 257 11.05 35.59 -26.35
N GLU A 258 10.89 34.56 -27.17
CA GLU A 258 11.06 34.65 -28.62
C GLU A 258 9.81 34.11 -29.29
N GLU A 259 9.16 34.90 -30.15
CA GLU A 259 8.07 34.42 -31.00
C GLU A 259 8.66 33.84 -32.29
N LEU A 260 8.28 32.60 -32.61
CA LEU A 260 8.76 31.89 -33.79
C LEU A 260 7.79 32.09 -34.97
N ALA A 261 8.34 32.37 -36.15
CA ALA A 261 7.55 32.59 -37.36
C ALA A 261 6.90 31.30 -37.90
N GLU A 262 7.58 30.16 -37.75
CA GLU A 262 7.07 28.86 -38.14
C GLU A 262 6.28 28.25 -36.98
N THR A 263 4.98 28.10 -37.16
CA THR A 263 4.10 27.44 -36.19
C THR A 263 4.01 25.95 -36.47
N LEU A 264 3.74 25.16 -35.42
CA LEU A 264 3.53 23.72 -35.58
C LEU A 264 2.11 23.39 -36.10
N ARG A 265 1.20 24.36 -36.01
CA ARG A 265 -0.21 24.25 -36.37
C ARG A 265 -0.70 25.51 -37.08
N GLU A 266 -1.75 25.38 -37.89
CA GLU A 266 -2.41 26.54 -38.51
C GLU A 266 -3.13 27.39 -37.46
N ASP A 267 -3.19 28.71 -37.66
CA ASP A 267 -3.86 29.69 -36.81
C ASP A 267 -3.41 29.68 -35.32
N THR A 268 -2.12 29.43 -35.07
CA THR A 268 -1.51 29.52 -33.74
C THR A 268 -0.40 30.57 -33.68
N ARG A 269 0.10 30.84 -32.49
CA ARG A 269 1.33 31.60 -32.21
C ARG A 269 2.22 30.75 -31.33
N LEU A 270 3.49 30.66 -31.71
CA LEU A 270 4.47 29.78 -31.07
C LEU A 270 5.57 30.60 -30.40
N PHE A 271 5.88 30.28 -29.15
CA PHE A 271 6.86 31.01 -28.36
C PHE A 271 7.91 30.07 -27.79
N ARG A 272 9.18 30.43 -27.94
CA ARG A 272 10.31 29.80 -27.27
C ARG A 272 10.67 30.58 -26.01
N LEU A 273 10.71 29.90 -24.88
CA LEU A 273 10.97 30.50 -23.56
C LEU A 273 11.51 29.47 -22.55
N PRO A 274 12.17 29.90 -21.46
CA PRO A 274 12.56 28.99 -20.40
C PRO A 274 11.34 28.30 -19.78
N ARG A 275 11.44 26.97 -19.54
CA ARG A 275 10.36 26.12 -19.04
C ARG A 275 9.75 26.63 -17.75
N LYS A 276 10.58 27.17 -16.85
CA LYS A 276 10.14 27.83 -15.62
C LYS A 276 9.06 28.87 -15.90
N TRP A 277 9.33 29.79 -16.82
CA TRP A 277 8.43 30.91 -17.11
C TRP A 277 7.16 30.48 -17.85
N ALA A 278 7.24 29.45 -18.69
CA ALA A 278 6.06 28.82 -19.24
C ALA A 278 5.15 28.28 -18.13
N VAL A 279 5.70 27.54 -17.16
CA VAL A 279 4.94 27.00 -16.01
C VAL A 279 4.37 28.12 -15.14
N GLU A 280 5.18 29.14 -14.80
CA GLU A 280 4.74 30.32 -14.03
C GLU A 280 3.54 31.01 -14.71
N PHE A 281 3.64 31.26 -16.01
CA PHE A 281 2.59 31.89 -16.79
C PHE A 281 1.30 31.05 -16.81
N LEU A 282 1.42 29.76 -17.09
CA LEU A 282 0.27 28.85 -17.20
C LEU A 282 -0.53 28.75 -15.90
N HIS A 283 0.12 28.85 -14.73
CA HIS A 283 -0.59 28.83 -13.45
C HIS A 283 -1.41 30.10 -13.17
N ARG A 284 -1.08 31.24 -13.78
CA ARG A 284 -1.66 32.55 -13.45
C ARG A 284 -2.42 33.24 -14.59
N LYS A 285 -2.28 32.79 -15.84
CA LYS A 285 -2.87 33.46 -17.03
C LYS A 285 -4.39 33.69 -16.94
N ASP A 286 -5.09 32.89 -16.13
CA ASP A 286 -6.53 32.98 -15.94
C ASP A 286 -6.94 33.88 -14.74
N GLU A 287 -6.00 34.30 -13.88
CA GLU A 287 -6.24 35.21 -12.74
C GLU A 287 -6.23 36.69 -13.16
N ARG A 288 -6.88 37.00 -14.29
CA ARG A 288 -6.77 38.29 -14.99
C ARG A 288 -7.24 39.50 -14.19
N ALA A 289 -8.28 39.34 -13.37
CA ALA A 289 -8.79 40.40 -12.51
C ALA A 289 -7.83 40.75 -11.35
N ARG A 290 -6.90 39.86 -11.02
CA ARG A 290 -5.92 40.00 -9.96
C ARG A 290 -4.49 40.06 -10.50
N TRP A 291 -4.32 40.30 -11.81
CA TRP A 291 -3.05 40.20 -12.50
C TRP A 291 -1.91 40.93 -11.80
N GLU A 292 -2.11 42.19 -11.42
CA GLU A 292 -1.08 42.99 -10.74
C GLU A 292 -0.65 42.41 -9.38
N LYS A 293 -1.57 41.77 -8.66
CA LYS A 293 -1.24 41.06 -7.41
C LYS A 293 -0.49 39.76 -7.70
N GLU A 294 -0.92 39.00 -8.70
CA GLU A 294 -0.27 37.75 -9.08
C GLU A 294 1.12 37.99 -9.68
N LEU A 295 1.34 39.12 -10.35
CA LEU A 295 2.63 39.49 -10.96
C LEU A 295 3.79 39.53 -9.94
N GLY A 296 3.50 39.97 -8.72
CA GLY A 296 4.47 39.99 -7.62
C GLY A 296 4.80 38.60 -7.06
N GLN A 297 4.02 37.57 -7.37
CA GLN A 297 4.20 36.22 -6.84
C GLN A 297 5.07 35.38 -7.79
N GLU A 298 6.08 34.69 -7.27
CA GLU A 298 6.82 33.65 -7.99
C GLU A 298 6.53 32.30 -7.35
N TYR A 299 5.87 31.42 -8.09
CA TYR A 299 5.36 30.15 -7.57
C TYR A 299 6.45 29.09 -7.46
N THR A 300 7.35 29.03 -8.45
CA THR A 300 8.30 27.94 -8.68
C THR A 300 9.72 28.29 -8.21
N PHE A 301 9.92 28.30 -6.89
CA PHE A 301 11.19 28.74 -6.27
C PHE A 301 12.23 27.61 -6.06
N PHE A 302 11.80 26.36 -5.91
CA PHE A 302 12.69 25.21 -5.69
C PHE A 302 12.46 24.10 -6.71
N THR A 303 13.54 23.49 -7.18
CA THR A 303 13.50 22.19 -7.85
C THR A 303 13.35 21.05 -6.83
N TYR A 304 13.10 19.84 -7.33
CA TYR A 304 13.18 18.62 -6.52
C TYR A 304 14.53 18.48 -5.80
N GLN A 305 15.64 18.82 -6.49
CA GLN A 305 16.98 18.72 -5.92
C GLN A 305 17.24 19.78 -4.86
N ASP A 306 16.64 20.96 -4.98
CA ASP A 306 16.72 22.00 -3.94
C ASP A 306 15.99 21.55 -2.68
N TYR A 307 14.77 21.01 -2.81
CA TYR A 307 14.06 20.42 -1.67
C TYR A 307 14.87 19.31 -1.01
N ARG A 308 15.42 18.37 -1.80
CA ARG A 308 16.28 17.31 -1.26
C ARG A 308 17.48 17.87 -0.49
N ARG A 309 18.19 18.83 -1.07
CA ARG A 309 19.39 19.42 -0.47
C ARG A 309 19.05 20.16 0.82
N GLU A 310 18.03 21.02 0.81
CA GLU A 310 17.65 21.80 1.99
C GLU A 310 17.10 20.92 3.10
N PHE A 311 16.26 19.93 2.77
CA PHE A 311 15.80 18.97 3.78
C PHE A 311 16.94 18.14 4.35
N ALA A 312 17.84 17.62 3.51
CA ALA A 312 18.98 16.86 3.99
C ALA A 312 19.91 17.70 4.88
N ARG A 313 20.13 18.98 4.53
CA ARG A 313 20.88 19.95 5.36
C ARG A 313 20.23 20.18 6.72
N LEU A 314 18.90 20.08 6.81
CA LEU A 314 18.13 20.28 8.04
C LEU A 314 17.78 18.98 8.78
N GLY A 315 18.36 17.84 8.38
CA GLY A 315 18.11 16.54 9.01
C GLY A 315 16.70 15.99 8.76
N MET A 316 16.07 16.41 7.66
CA MET A 316 14.75 15.97 7.23
C MET A 316 14.88 14.92 6.11
N ARG A 317 14.27 13.75 6.32
CA ARG A 317 14.09 12.70 5.32
C ARG A 317 12.92 13.06 4.42
N MET A 318 13.14 13.26 3.14
CA MET A 318 12.04 13.43 2.18
C MET A 318 11.42 12.06 1.84
N VAL A 319 10.43 11.65 2.64
CA VAL A 319 9.81 10.31 2.60
C VAL A 319 9.12 10.03 1.27
N TYR A 320 8.40 11.02 0.74
CA TYR A 320 7.60 10.91 -0.47
C TYR A 320 7.57 12.24 -1.23
N SER A 321 7.60 12.17 -2.56
CA SER A 321 7.32 13.31 -3.42
C SER A 321 6.54 12.88 -4.66
N ALA A 322 5.52 13.66 -5.03
CA ALA A 322 4.70 13.39 -6.20
C ALA A 322 4.15 14.66 -6.84
N PRO A 323 4.10 14.72 -8.19
CA PRO A 323 3.29 15.70 -8.90
C PRO A 323 1.80 15.45 -8.67
N TYR A 324 1.00 16.52 -8.71
CA TYR A 324 -0.45 16.48 -8.62
C TYR A 324 -1.10 17.38 -9.66
N TRP A 325 -2.02 16.83 -10.43
CA TRP A 325 -2.84 17.54 -11.40
C TRP A 325 -4.26 17.68 -10.88
N ASN A 326 -4.65 18.89 -10.48
CA ASN A 326 -6.01 19.20 -10.07
C ASN A 326 -6.94 19.09 -11.29
N PRO A 327 -7.87 18.12 -11.35
CA PRO A 327 -8.68 17.88 -12.54
C PRO A 327 -9.49 19.11 -12.97
N TRP A 328 -9.98 19.91 -12.02
CA TRP A 328 -10.71 21.12 -12.37
C TRP A 328 -9.83 22.13 -13.12
N VAL A 329 -8.57 22.30 -12.70
CA VAL A 329 -7.62 23.19 -13.38
C VAL A 329 -7.29 22.63 -14.76
N ILE A 330 -7.03 21.32 -14.86
CA ILE A 330 -6.74 20.69 -16.15
C ILE A 330 -7.90 20.91 -17.13
N ASP A 331 -9.12 20.59 -16.73
CA ASP A 331 -10.27 20.63 -17.63
C ASP A 331 -10.72 22.05 -17.98
N ASN A 332 -10.57 23.02 -17.06
CA ASN A 332 -11.10 24.38 -17.28
C ASN A 332 -10.04 25.39 -17.72
N ARG A 333 -8.76 25.18 -17.38
CA ARG A 333 -7.68 26.15 -17.62
C ARG A 333 -6.62 25.68 -18.61
N PHE A 334 -6.35 24.37 -18.68
CA PHE A 334 -5.26 23.85 -19.52
C PHE A 334 -5.76 23.18 -20.81
N ARG A 335 -6.70 22.24 -20.71
CA ARG A 335 -7.18 21.41 -21.83
C ARG A 335 -7.68 22.28 -22.98
N GLY A 336 -7.04 22.14 -24.14
CA GLY A 336 -7.39 22.86 -25.37
C GLY A 336 -7.11 24.37 -25.34
N LYS A 337 -6.39 24.88 -24.34
CA LYS A 337 -6.04 26.31 -24.22
C LYS A 337 -4.62 26.63 -24.71
N PHE A 338 -3.73 25.66 -24.66
CA PHE A 338 -2.35 25.77 -25.15
C PHE A 338 -1.81 24.40 -25.53
N GLN A 339 -0.67 24.36 -26.20
CA GLN A 339 0.18 23.17 -26.30
C GLN A 339 1.59 23.50 -25.82
N LEU A 340 2.24 22.52 -25.20
CA LEU A 340 3.59 22.62 -24.69
C LEU A 340 4.45 21.55 -25.37
N TYR A 341 5.63 21.93 -25.82
CA TYR A 341 6.57 21.03 -26.47
C TYR A 341 7.98 21.26 -25.93
N THR A 342 8.81 20.23 -26.01
CA THR A 342 10.27 20.40 -25.94
C THR A 342 10.77 21.16 -27.18
N GLU A 343 12.01 21.64 -27.15
CA GLU A 343 12.60 22.36 -28.30
C GLU A 343 12.70 21.51 -29.57
N ASP A 344 12.73 20.18 -29.48
CA ASP A 344 12.76 19.29 -30.63
C ASP A 344 11.38 19.04 -31.26
N GLY A 345 10.32 19.65 -30.70
CA GLY A 345 8.93 19.51 -31.15
C GLY A 345 8.17 18.35 -30.51
N THR A 346 8.78 17.58 -29.61
CA THR A 346 8.05 16.53 -28.87
C THR A 346 7.07 17.15 -27.89
N GLN A 347 5.80 16.75 -27.98
CA GLN A 347 4.73 17.25 -27.12
C GLN A 347 4.96 16.84 -25.65
N LEU A 348 4.80 17.81 -24.75
CA LEU A 348 4.88 17.63 -23.31
C LEU A 348 3.47 17.59 -22.69
N PRO A 349 3.27 16.81 -21.60
CA PRO A 349 2.04 16.88 -20.85
C PRO A 349 1.90 18.26 -20.17
N PRO A 350 0.67 18.68 -19.82
CA PRO A 350 0.47 19.88 -19.02
C PRO A 350 1.26 19.81 -17.71
N PRO A 351 1.80 20.95 -17.22
CA PRO A 351 2.57 20.96 -15.99
C PRO A 351 1.71 20.55 -14.78
N ALA A 352 2.35 19.94 -13.78
CA ALA A 352 1.68 19.62 -12.52
C ALA A 352 1.14 20.89 -11.86
N THR A 353 -0.08 20.82 -11.33
CA THR A 353 -0.73 21.97 -10.68
C THR A 353 -0.15 22.29 -9.31
N ASN A 354 0.34 21.26 -8.62
CA ASN A 354 1.08 21.33 -7.37
C ASN A 354 1.94 20.06 -7.24
N TYR A 355 2.83 20.05 -6.27
CA TYR A 355 3.55 18.87 -5.81
C TYR A 355 3.21 18.62 -4.35
N PHE A 356 3.11 17.36 -3.96
CA PHE A 356 3.11 16.94 -2.57
C PHE A 356 4.53 16.49 -2.21
N VAL A 357 5.09 17.04 -1.14
CA VAL A 357 6.35 16.62 -0.55
C VAL A 357 6.13 16.34 0.92
N ILE A 358 6.47 15.13 1.35
CA ILE A 358 6.35 14.68 2.73
C ILE A 358 7.76 14.49 3.28
N ALA A 359 8.12 15.28 4.28
CA ALA A 359 9.43 15.25 4.91
C ALA A 359 9.30 14.92 6.39
N GLN A 360 10.07 13.95 6.89
CA GLN A 360 10.07 13.52 8.27
C GLN A 360 11.37 13.93 8.97
N LYS A 361 11.31 14.43 10.20
CA LYS A 361 12.49 14.80 10.98
C LYS A 361 13.23 13.55 11.46
N ALA A 362 14.35 13.22 10.82
CA ALA A 362 15.18 12.09 11.18
C ALA A 362 16.19 12.43 12.30
N GLY A 363 16.71 13.67 12.30
CA GLY A 363 17.69 14.15 13.27
C GLY A 363 19.15 13.80 12.92
N GLU A 364 20.08 14.08 13.84
CA GLU A 364 21.51 13.81 13.66
C GLU A 364 21.79 12.32 13.53
N LYS A 365 22.60 11.93 12.53
CA LYS A 365 22.83 10.53 12.09
C LYS A 365 21.55 9.79 11.69
N GLY A 366 20.46 10.51 11.46
CA GLY A 366 19.24 9.94 10.92
C GLY A 366 19.42 9.59 9.45
N SER A 367 18.97 8.40 9.07
CA SER A 367 18.92 7.98 7.68
C SER A 367 17.93 8.81 6.87
N LEU A 368 18.32 9.26 5.69
CA LEU A 368 17.57 10.17 4.83
C LEU A 368 17.15 9.54 3.50
N LEU A 369 18.00 8.68 2.93
CA LEU A 369 17.74 8.02 1.66
C LEU A 369 18.47 6.69 1.59
N LEU A 370 17.80 5.68 1.05
CA LEU A 370 18.42 4.44 0.59
C LEU A 370 18.47 4.47 -0.94
N GLU A 371 19.66 4.37 -1.52
CA GLU A 371 19.83 4.36 -2.98
C GLU A 371 20.88 3.36 -3.45
N GLU A 372 20.69 2.87 -4.67
CA GLU A 372 21.66 1.99 -5.33
C GLU A 372 22.89 2.82 -5.73
N ARG A 373 24.06 2.44 -5.21
CA ARG A 373 25.31 3.16 -5.44
C ARG A 373 26.09 2.60 -6.63
N ARG A 374 26.25 1.27 -6.69
CA ARG A 374 26.98 0.59 -7.77
C ARG A 374 26.65 -0.89 -7.83
N PRO A 375 26.70 -1.51 -9.03
CA PRO A 375 26.64 -2.95 -9.15
C PRO A 375 27.89 -3.63 -8.58
N LEU A 376 27.73 -4.88 -8.16
CA LEU A 376 28.80 -5.80 -7.78
C LEU A 376 29.00 -6.86 -8.87
N GLN A 377 30.24 -7.35 -8.99
CA GLN A 377 30.60 -8.40 -9.96
C GLN A 377 30.47 -9.81 -9.37
N ASP A 378 30.38 -9.91 -8.04
CA ASP A 378 30.16 -11.19 -7.36
C ASP A 378 28.83 -11.78 -7.79
N LYS A 379 28.79 -13.11 -7.97
CA LYS A 379 27.55 -13.80 -8.30
C LYS A 379 26.53 -13.66 -7.17
N PRO A 380 25.23 -13.51 -7.49
CA PRO A 380 24.15 -13.65 -6.54
C PRO A 380 24.23 -15.00 -5.80
N SER A 381 23.83 -15.00 -4.54
CA SER A 381 23.95 -16.13 -3.62
C SER A 381 22.75 -16.28 -2.67
N TYR A 382 21.95 -15.23 -2.52
CA TYR A 382 20.75 -15.19 -1.68
C TYR A 382 19.51 -15.49 -2.51
N LEU A 383 19.29 -14.77 -3.61
CA LEU A 383 18.14 -15.03 -4.49
C LEU A 383 18.44 -16.14 -5.48
N ASP A 384 17.57 -17.15 -5.53
CA ASP A 384 17.65 -18.24 -6.49
C ASP A 384 16.65 -18.01 -7.65
N ILE A 385 17.09 -18.29 -8.88
CA ILE A 385 16.22 -18.29 -10.05
C ILE A 385 16.08 -19.72 -10.54
N VAL A 386 14.88 -20.26 -10.37
CA VAL A 386 14.51 -21.61 -10.75
C VAL A 386 13.71 -21.59 -12.05
N THR A 387 14.11 -22.44 -12.99
CA THR A 387 13.33 -22.66 -14.21
C THR A 387 12.39 -23.84 -14.03
N VAL A 388 11.12 -23.62 -14.34
CA VAL A 388 10.04 -24.58 -14.16
C VAL A 388 9.38 -24.84 -15.52
N ARG A 389 9.16 -26.12 -15.83
CA ARG A 389 8.54 -26.55 -17.08
C ARG A 389 7.10 -26.99 -16.86
N ASP A 390 6.17 -26.47 -17.65
CA ASP A 390 4.86 -27.08 -17.86
C ASP A 390 5.06 -28.41 -18.60
N VAL A 391 4.79 -29.53 -17.91
CA VAL A 391 5.04 -30.88 -18.43
C VAL A 391 4.25 -31.15 -19.71
N LYS A 392 3.05 -30.56 -19.86
CA LYS A 392 2.19 -30.82 -21.01
C LYS A 392 2.58 -29.97 -22.21
N SER A 393 2.76 -28.67 -22.02
CA SER A 393 3.06 -27.75 -23.14
C SER A 393 4.54 -27.62 -23.46
N GLY A 394 5.42 -28.02 -22.54
CA GLY A 394 6.87 -27.81 -22.63
C GLY A 394 7.30 -26.36 -22.35
N LYS A 395 6.36 -25.44 -22.07
CA LYS A 395 6.66 -24.03 -21.79
C LYS A 395 7.48 -23.88 -20.51
N LEU A 396 8.51 -23.04 -20.57
CA LEU A 396 9.34 -22.68 -19.44
C LEU A 396 8.82 -21.44 -18.71
N HIS A 397 9.01 -21.42 -17.41
CA HIS A 397 8.68 -20.34 -16.48
C HIS A 397 9.89 -20.10 -15.59
N GLU A 398 10.37 -18.87 -15.54
CA GLU A 398 11.44 -18.49 -14.63
C GLU A 398 10.84 -17.89 -13.36
N MET A 399 11.29 -18.40 -12.22
CA MET A 399 10.77 -18.03 -10.93
C MET A 399 11.88 -17.66 -9.98
N VAL A 400 11.67 -16.61 -9.21
CA VAL A 400 12.58 -16.16 -8.16
C VAL A 400 12.10 -16.73 -6.84
N ARG A 401 13.03 -17.23 -6.05
CA ARG A 401 12.79 -17.75 -4.70
C ARG A 401 13.70 -17.06 -3.69
N GLU A 402 13.11 -16.65 -2.58
CA GLU A 402 13.83 -16.28 -1.36
C GLU A 402 14.07 -17.53 -0.49
N PRO A 403 15.21 -17.64 0.19
CA PRO A 403 15.52 -18.81 1.02
C PRO A 403 14.64 -18.88 2.26
N GLU A 404 14.35 -17.72 2.85
CA GLU A 404 13.50 -17.58 4.03
C GLU A 404 12.03 -17.51 3.62
N ALA A 405 11.14 -17.76 4.57
CA ALA A 405 9.71 -17.65 4.33
C ALA A 405 9.04 -16.83 5.43
N TYR A 406 8.15 -15.93 5.01
CA TYR A 406 7.60 -14.91 5.89
C TYR A 406 6.07 -14.96 5.99
N CYS A 407 5.55 -14.43 7.09
CA CYS A 407 4.13 -14.12 7.25
C CYS A 407 3.95 -12.64 7.64
N ASP A 408 2.83 -12.06 7.22
CA ASP A 408 2.41 -10.73 7.67
C ASP A 408 1.65 -10.88 8.98
N ILE A 409 2.06 -10.21 10.05
CA ILE A 409 1.27 -10.08 11.27
C ILE A 409 0.56 -8.73 11.23
N ILE A 410 -0.75 -8.75 11.46
CA ILE A 410 -1.64 -7.58 11.49
C ILE A 410 -2.22 -7.47 12.91
N PRO A 411 -1.49 -6.84 13.85
CA PRO A 411 -2.04 -6.56 15.16
C PRO A 411 -3.04 -5.41 15.03
N TYR A 412 -4.22 -5.59 15.60
CA TYR A 412 -5.26 -4.57 15.55
C TYR A 412 -5.99 -4.42 16.87
N ARG A 413 -6.66 -3.29 17.03
CA ARG A 413 -7.64 -3.12 18.10
C ARG A 413 -8.81 -2.26 17.64
N LEU A 414 -9.95 -2.48 18.30
CA LEU A 414 -11.08 -1.56 18.24
C LEU A 414 -10.99 -0.61 19.43
N THR A 415 -11.08 0.69 19.17
CA THR A 415 -11.24 1.70 20.22
C THR A 415 -12.62 1.60 20.86
N GLU A 416 -12.82 2.26 22.01
CA GLU A 416 -14.15 2.39 22.63
C GLU A 416 -15.14 3.08 21.69
N ASP A 417 -14.66 4.07 20.92
CA ASP A 417 -15.40 4.68 19.83
C ASP A 417 -15.33 3.85 18.54
N GLY A 418 -15.12 2.53 18.61
CA GLY A 418 -15.19 1.52 17.53
C GLY A 418 -14.52 1.89 16.21
N ARG A 419 -13.38 2.58 16.24
CA ARG A 419 -12.47 2.73 15.11
C ARG A 419 -11.52 1.55 15.08
N LEU A 420 -11.17 1.11 13.88
CA LEU A 420 -10.17 0.08 13.69
C LEU A 420 -8.79 0.69 13.59
N LEU A 421 -7.93 0.33 14.55
CA LEU A 421 -6.53 0.75 14.57
C LEU A 421 -5.63 -0.44 14.30
N ILE A 422 -4.61 -0.20 13.49
CA ILE A 422 -3.66 -1.19 12.99
C ILE A 422 -2.27 -0.79 13.46
N PHE A 423 -1.52 -1.75 14.00
CA PHE A 423 -0.12 -1.56 14.30
C PHE A 423 0.72 -1.93 13.09
N VAL A 424 1.56 -1.01 12.65
CA VAL A 424 2.38 -1.14 11.44
C VAL A 424 3.85 -0.92 11.76
N HIS A 425 4.72 -1.39 10.88
CA HIS A 425 6.13 -1.05 10.89
C HIS A 425 6.33 0.19 10.01
N ASN A 426 6.64 1.32 10.63
CA ASN A 426 6.85 2.61 9.98
C ASN A 426 8.33 2.94 9.86
N GLY A 427 8.78 3.16 8.62
CA GLY A 427 10.17 3.48 8.31
C GLY A 427 11.04 2.24 8.08
N SER A 428 10.44 1.13 7.64
CA SER A 428 11.16 -0.10 7.30
C SER A 428 12.05 0.09 6.07
N PRO A 429 13.33 -0.30 6.10
CA PRO A 429 14.25 -0.13 4.99
C PRO A 429 13.93 -1.07 3.82
N ARG A 430 13.65 -0.50 2.65
CA ARG A 430 13.38 -1.18 1.38
C ARG A 430 14.17 -0.49 0.26
N PRO A 431 15.49 -0.74 0.16
CA PRO A 431 16.36 -0.06 -0.80
C PRO A 431 16.02 -0.37 -2.27
N VAL A 432 15.50 -1.57 -2.56
CA VAL A 432 15.25 -2.06 -3.93
C VAL A 432 14.31 -1.16 -4.72
N ILE A 433 13.37 -0.47 -4.07
CA ILE A 433 12.44 0.45 -4.73
C ILE A 433 13.13 1.66 -5.39
N ASN A 434 14.37 1.94 -4.96
CA ASN A 434 15.25 3.00 -5.45
C ASN A 434 16.43 2.44 -6.26
N ALA A 435 16.30 1.23 -6.81
CA ALA A 435 17.23 0.72 -7.80
C ALA A 435 17.29 1.67 -9.02
N VAL A 436 18.48 1.79 -9.61
CA VAL A 436 18.70 2.59 -10.82
C VAL A 436 17.88 2.00 -11.96
N SER A 437 17.12 2.84 -12.67
CA SER A 437 16.33 2.38 -13.81
C SER A 437 17.23 1.80 -14.90
N ARG A 438 16.83 0.64 -15.43
CA ARG A 438 17.53 -0.11 -16.49
C ARG A 438 16.77 -0.11 -17.82
N GLY A 439 15.84 0.81 -18.01
CA GLY A 439 15.07 0.94 -19.25
C GLY A 439 13.63 1.43 -19.08
N ASN A 440 13.13 1.47 -17.84
CA ASN A 440 11.78 1.94 -17.53
C ASN A 440 11.72 3.43 -17.22
N SER A 441 10.61 4.04 -17.59
CA SER A 441 10.27 5.40 -17.17
C SER A 441 9.42 5.35 -15.90
N ASN A 442 9.63 6.29 -14.99
CA ASN A 442 8.73 6.52 -13.87
C ASN A 442 7.49 7.29 -14.38
N LEU A 443 6.42 6.56 -14.68
CA LEU A 443 5.27 7.12 -15.42
C LEU A 443 4.47 8.17 -14.63
N ASP A 444 4.46 8.09 -13.30
CA ASP A 444 3.65 8.95 -12.42
C ASP A 444 4.49 9.99 -11.64
N GLY A 445 5.81 9.98 -11.83
CA GLY A 445 6.74 10.90 -11.17
C GLY A 445 6.85 10.71 -9.65
N LYS A 446 6.30 9.63 -9.08
CA LYS A 446 6.34 9.39 -7.63
C LYS A 446 7.68 8.83 -7.19
N THR A 447 8.17 9.30 -6.05
CA THR A 447 9.46 8.90 -5.46
C THR A 447 9.35 8.70 -3.96
N TRP A 448 10.17 7.79 -3.42
CA TRP A 448 10.20 7.45 -2.00
C TRP A 448 11.63 7.41 -1.47
N SER A 449 11.80 7.62 -0.17
CA SER A 449 13.13 7.58 0.48
C SER A 449 13.73 6.17 0.67
N GLY A 450 12.99 5.11 0.33
CA GLY A 450 13.36 3.74 0.70
C GLY A 450 12.95 3.33 2.13
N HIS A 451 12.28 4.21 2.89
CA HIS A 451 11.75 3.90 4.23
C HIS A 451 10.22 3.81 4.17
N LEU A 452 9.69 2.59 4.16
CA LEU A 452 8.28 2.32 3.90
C LEU A 452 7.48 2.08 5.18
N ILE A 453 6.16 2.25 5.08
CA ILE A 453 5.20 1.77 6.06
C ILE A 453 4.62 0.46 5.53
N GLU A 454 4.73 -0.61 6.31
CA GLU A 454 4.36 -1.96 5.88
C GLU A 454 3.78 -2.79 7.05
N PRO A 455 3.21 -3.98 6.77
CA PRO A 455 2.84 -4.94 7.81
C PRO A 455 4.06 -5.36 8.65
N ILE A 456 3.84 -5.70 9.91
CA ILE A 456 4.87 -6.35 10.72
C ILE A 456 5.11 -7.73 10.11
N THR A 457 6.36 -8.06 9.80
CA THR A 457 6.71 -9.33 9.15
C THR A 457 7.46 -10.23 10.14
N MET A 458 7.15 -11.53 10.11
CA MET A 458 7.82 -12.53 10.95
C MET A 458 8.30 -13.70 10.07
N ASP A 459 9.52 -14.14 10.32
CA ASP A 459 10.08 -15.37 9.76
C ASP A 459 9.32 -16.59 10.32
N VAL A 460 8.91 -17.47 9.42
CA VAL A 460 8.15 -18.69 9.70
C VAL A 460 8.83 -19.94 9.14
N GLU A 461 10.11 -19.88 8.77
CA GLU A 461 10.85 -21.02 8.21
C GLU A 461 10.83 -22.24 9.16
N GLU A 462 11.04 -22.01 10.45
CA GLU A 462 11.07 -23.06 11.48
C GLU A 462 9.68 -23.56 11.92
N PHE A 463 8.58 -23.11 11.30
CA PHE A 463 7.24 -23.53 11.71
C PHE A 463 7.00 -25.02 11.42
N ALA A 464 6.43 -25.71 12.40
CA ALA A 464 6.17 -27.14 12.34
C ALA A 464 4.73 -27.44 11.86
N THR A 465 4.36 -28.72 11.77
CA THR A 465 2.96 -29.14 11.56
C THR A 465 2.07 -28.99 12.80
N ASP A 466 2.60 -28.42 13.88
CA ASP A 466 1.85 -28.13 15.10
C ASP A 466 1.32 -26.70 15.09
N ALA A 467 0.03 -26.56 14.73
CA ALA A 467 -0.67 -25.29 14.71
C ALA A 467 -0.65 -24.54 16.05
N ALA A 468 -0.69 -25.26 17.17
CA ALA A 468 -0.70 -24.64 18.50
C ALA A 468 0.68 -24.08 18.85
N ALA A 469 1.75 -24.80 18.51
CA ALA A 469 3.12 -24.32 18.66
C ALA A 469 3.39 -23.09 17.79
N ASN A 470 2.95 -23.11 16.52
CA ASN A 470 3.10 -21.99 15.59
C ASN A 470 2.37 -20.74 16.10
N LYS A 471 1.11 -20.88 16.54
CA LYS A 471 0.33 -19.80 17.16
C LYS A 471 1.03 -19.23 18.40
N LEU A 472 1.60 -20.08 19.25
CA LEU A 472 2.34 -19.65 20.43
C LEU A 472 3.62 -18.89 20.05
N ALA A 473 4.31 -19.27 18.97
CA ALA A 473 5.48 -18.55 18.47
C ALA A 473 5.12 -17.12 18.03
N ILE A 474 4.00 -16.95 17.31
CA ILE A 474 3.48 -15.63 16.91
C ILE A 474 3.15 -14.76 18.12
N ILE A 475 2.47 -15.32 19.14
CA ILE A 475 2.17 -14.61 20.39
C ILE A 475 3.47 -14.15 21.08
N LYS A 476 4.45 -15.05 21.20
CA LYS A 476 5.75 -14.73 21.80
C LYS A 476 6.49 -13.65 21.01
N TYR A 477 6.42 -13.68 19.69
CA TYR A 477 7.04 -12.66 18.84
C TYR A 477 6.39 -11.29 19.08
N LEU A 478 5.05 -11.22 19.10
CA LEU A 478 4.32 -9.99 19.41
C LEU A 478 4.67 -9.43 20.80
N GLU A 479 4.70 -10.28 21.82
CA GLU A 479 4.98 -9.84 23.18
C GLU A 479 6.44 -9.41 23.39
N LYS A 480 7.39 -10.19 22.86
CA LYS A 480 8.82 -10.00 23.14
C LYS A 480 9.53 -9.08 22.16
N GLN A 481 9.25 -9.20 20.87
CA GLN A 481 9.93 -8.43 19.82
C GLN A 481 9.19 -7.14 19.50
N ILE A 482 7.85 -7.21 19.41
CA ILE A 482 7.03 -6.05 19.03
C ILE A 482 6.60 -5.22 20.24
N GLY A 483 6.42 -5.84 21.42
CA GLY A 483 5.93 -5.16 22.62
C GLY A 483 4.41 -4.99 22.66
N LEU A 484 3.67 -5.85 21.96
CA LEU A 484 2.21 -5.88 21.93
C LEU A 484 1.67 -7.10 22.66
N THR A 485 0.61 -6.92 23.45
CA THR A 485 -0.02 -8.00 24.20
C THR A 485 -1.33 -8.41 23.53
N PRO A 486 -1.44 -9.66 23.02
CA PRO A 486 -2.71 -10.20 22.52
C PRO A 486 -3.81 -10.20 23.59
N ARG A 487 -5.08 -10.14 23.19
CA ARG A 487 -6.20 -10.30 24.13
C ARG A 487 -6.30 -11.76 24.62
N PRO A 488 -6.65 -12.00 25.90
CA PRO A 488 -6.95 -13.35 26.38
C PRO A 488 -8.11 -13.93 25.58
N HIS A 489 -7.95 -15.16 25.08
CA HIS A 489 -8.91 -15.82 24.19
C HIS A 489 -9.10 -15.14 22.82
N GLY A 490 -8.24 -14.19 22.43
CA GLY A 490 -8.21 -13.70 21.06
C GLY A 490 -7.78 -14.83 20.12
N GLU A 491 -8.64 -15.20 19.18
CA GLU A 491 -8.29 -16.18 18.17
C GLU A 491 -7.27 -15.56 17.19
N ILE A 492 -6.22 -16.31 16.90
CA ILE A 492 -5.34 -16.01 15.78
C ILE A 492 -6.04 -16.49 14.51
N GLU A 493 -6.39 -15.54 13.63
CA GLU A 493 -7.02 -15.82 12.35
C GLU A 493 -6.01 -15.69 11.21
N VAL A 494 -6.04 -16.67 10.29
CA VAL A 494 -5.20 -16.65 9.07
C VAL A 494 -6.05 -16.18 7.89
N GLY A 495 -5.57 -15.16 7.21
CA GLY A 495 -6.27 -14.56 6.07
C GLY A 495 -5.93 -15.16 4.71
N LEU A 496 -6.20 -14.38 3.66
CA LEU A 496 -5.93 -14.78 2.29
C LEU A 496 -4.42 -14.69 1.98
N PRO A 497 -3.77 -15.75 1.47
CA PRO A 497 -2.37 -15.66 1.06
C PRO A 497 -2.23 -14.66 -0.09
N TYR A 498 -1.16 -13.87 -0.04
CA TYR A 498 -0.78 -12.95 -1.11
C TYR A 498 0.29 -13.61 -1.97
N PHE A 499 0.03 -13.66 -3.27
CA PHE A 499 0.99 -14.08 -4.29
C PHE A 499 1.44 -12.84 -5.07
N PRO A 500 2.66 -12.32 -4.81
CA PRO A 500 3.13 -11.08 -5.42
C PRO A 500 3.08 -11.14 -6.95
N SER A 501 3.64 -12.20 -7.52
CA SER A 501 3.59 -12.49 -8.95
C SER A 501 3.62 -14.01 -9.14
N PRO A 502 2.48 -14.71 -9.13
CA PRO A 502 2.41 -16.19 -9.05
C PRO A 502 3.07 -16.96 -10.22
N ASN A 503 3.42 -16.26 -11.29
CA ASN A 503 4.16 -16.79 -12.44
C ASN A 503 5.66 -16.47 -12.41
N ARG A 504 6.15 -15.63 -11.48
CA ARG A 504 7.54 -15.15 -11.41
C ARG A 504 8.17 -15.19 -10.02
N ILE A 505 7.38 -15.19 -8.96
CA ILE A 505 7.85 -15.18 -7.56
C ILE A 505 7.25 -16.41 -6.88
N ASP A 506 8.12 -17.32 -6.45
CA ASP A 506 7.78 -18.59 -5.80
C ASP A 506 7.52 -18.39 -4.30
N GLU A 507 6.55 -17.54 -3.98
CA GLU A 507 6.23 -17.14 -2.61
C GLU A 507 4.72 -17.03 -2.39
N ALA A 508 4.28 -17.39 -1.19
CA ALA A 508 2.93 -17.18 -0.68
C ALA A 508 3.01 -16.57 0.72
N ILE A 509 2.61 -15.30 0.86
CA ILE A 509 2.68 -14.58 2.14
C ILE A 509 1.32 -14.67 2.84
N GLU A 510 1.26 -15.41 3.93
CA GLU A 510 0.05 -15.56 4.74
C GLU A 510 -0.09 -14.41 5.74
N PRO A 511 -1.26 -13.72 5.80
CA PRO A 511 -1.52 -12.75 6.85
C PRO A 511 -2.12 -13.41 8.09
N VAL A 512 -1.76 -12.87 9.25
CA VAL A 512 -2.19 -13.32 10.56
C VAL A 512 -2.78 -12.14 11.32
N TYR A 513 -4.07 -12.19 11.61
CA TYR A 513 -4.78 -11.16 12.35
C TYR A 513 -4.78 -11.47 13.84
N VAL A 514 -4.36 -10.50 14.65
CA VAL A 514 -4.27 -10.65 16.11
C VAL A 514 -4.87 -9.44 16.80
N GLU A 515 -5.95 -9.63 17.56
CA GLU A 515 -6.50 -8.55 18.38
C GLU A 515 -5.60 -8.33 19.61
N VAL A 516 -5.16 -7.10 19.80
CA VAL A 516 -4.26 -6.70 20.90
C VAL A 516 -4.95 -5.76 21.90
N ARG A 517 -4.39 -5.72 23.11
CA ARG A 517 -4.76 -4.73 24.12
C ARG A 517 -4.23 -3.35 23.73
N ALA A 518 -4.85 -2.30 24.26
CA ALA A 518 -4.34 -0.95 24.10
C ALA A 518 -2.96 -0.81 24.77
N PRO A 519 -1.90 -0.45 24.03
CA PRO A 519 -0.58 -0.21 24.61
C PRO A 519 -0.53 1.13 25.36
N LYS A 520 0.53 1.34 26.14
CA LYS A 520 0.76 2.61 26.88
C LYS A 520 1.16 3.78 25.98
N LYS A 521 1.75 3.49 24.82
CA LYS A 521 2.24 4.47 23.84
C LYS A 521 1.65 4.13 22.48
N THR A 522 1.53 5.13 21.61
CA THR A 522 1.05 4.96 20.23
C THR A 522 2.18 4.70 19.22
N SER A 523 3.44 4.92 19.63
CA SER A 523 4.62 4.54 18.85
C SER A 523 5.84 4.26 19.73
N TRP A 524 6.76 3.43 19.23
CA TRP A 524 8.06 3.11 19.84
C TRP A 524 9.04 2.53 18.81
N PRO A 525 10.36 2.61 19.04
CA PRO A 525 11.35 2.01 18.13
C PRO A 525 11.15 0.51 17.91
N PHE A 526 11.31 0.06 16.66
CA PHE A 526 11.40 -1.35 16.35
C PHE A 526 12.86 -1.80 16.48
N LEU A 527 13.06 -2.93 17.16
CA LEU A 527 14.36 -3.57 17.30
C LEU A 527 14.25 -4.95 16.66
N PRO A 528 14.95 -5.21 15.55
CA PRO A 528 14.91 -6.53 14.95
C PRO A 528 15.65 -7.55 15.84
N PRO A 529 15.34 -8.85 15.71
CA PRO A 529 16.11 -9.91 16.35
C PRO A 529 17.58 -9.86 15.92
N GLU A 530 18.51 -10.10 16.85
CA GLU A 530 19.94 -10.24 16.53
C GLU A 530 20.19 -11.58 15.81
N THR A 531 20.60 -11.54 14.53
CA THR A 531 21.03 -12.72 13.76
C THR A 531 22.38 -12.47 13.09
N GLU A 532 23.14 -13.53 12.78
CA GLU A 532 24.52 -13.44 12.25
C GLU A 532 24.63 -12.67 10.92
N ASN A 533 23.55 -12.64 10.12
CA ASN A 533 23.51 -12.04 8.79
C ASN A 533 22.64 -10.77 8.73
N MET A 534 22.37 -10.12 9.88
CA MET A 534 21.51 -8.95 9.90
C MET A 534 22.05 -7.80 9.04
N PRO A 535 21.21 -7.22 8.16
CA PRO A 535 21.45 -5.95 7.50
C PRO A 535 21.99 -4.88 8.46
N SER A 536 23.10 -4.22 8.14
CA SER A 536 23.59 -3.08 8.91
C SER A 536 22.87 -1.80 8.48
N TYR A 537 21.73 -1.49 9.08
CA TYR A 537 21.03 -0.19 8.93
C TYR A 537 21.20 0.65 10.19
N SER A 538 21.34 1.97 10.03
CA SER A 538 21.43 2.90 11.16
C SER A 538 20.10 3.04 11.92
N SER A 539 18.98 2.78 11.24
CA SER A 539 17.64 2.83 11.81
C SER A 539 16.75 1.76 11.21
N TRP A 540 15.98 1.10 12.07
CA TRP A 540 14.97 0.12 11.70
C TRP A 540 13.55 0.66 11.78
N GLY A 541 13.38 1.98 11.91
CA GLY A 541 12.05 2.58 12.04
C GLY A 541 11.38 2.27 13.39
N GLN A 542 10.05 2.29 13.39
CA GLN A 542 9.23 2.25 14.59
C GLN A 542 7.98 1.41 14.39
N ILE A 543 7.45 0.86 15.48
CA ILE A 543 6.08 0.38 15.52
C ILE A 543 5.18 1.57 15.82
N CYS A 544 4.14 1.78 15.01
CA CYS A 544 3.16 2.82 15.25
C CYS A 544 1.73 2.36 14.99
N GLU A 545 0.80 2.96 15.71
CA GLU A 545 -0.63 2.77 15.53
C GLU A 545 -1.19 3.78 14.51
N LEU A 546 -1.87 3.26 13.48
CA LEU A 546 -2.57 4.05 12.46
C LEU A 546 -4.04 3.63 12.33
N GLU A 547 -4.88 4.53 11.80
CA GLU A 547 -6.28 4.24 11.51
C GLU A 547 -6.42 3.47 10.19
N ALA A 548 -7.34 2.51 10.15
CA ALA A 548 -7.55 1.69 8.95
C ALA A 548 -7.97 2.51 7.72
N SER A 549 -8.87 3.49 7.88
CA SER A 549 -9.34 4.31 6.76
C SER A 549 -8.23 5.23 6.23
N ASP A 550 -7.40 5.79 7.12
CA ASP A 550 -6.22 6.58 6.76
C ASP A 550 -5.20 5.75 5.96
N ILE A 551 -4.95 4.49 6.35
CA ILE A 551 -4.08 3.56 5.60
C ILE A 551 -4.62 3.33 4.19
N LEU A 552 -5.92 3.05 4.05
CA LEU A 552 -6.53 2.82 2.74
C LEU A 552 -6.49 4.07 1.87
N HIS A 553 -6.77 5.26 2.40
CA HIS A 553 -6.64 6.51 1.66
C HIS A 553 -5.20 6.78 1.22
N ALA A 554 -4.21 6.58 2.09
CA ALA A 554 -2.79 6.79 1.79
C ALA A 554 -2.28 5.85 0.69
N ALA A 555 -2.74 4.59 0.68
CA ALA A 555 -2.47 3.66 -0.41
C ALA A 555 -3.20 4.07 -1.71
N GLN A 556 -4.44 4.57 -1.57
CA GLN A 556 -5.24 5.32 -2.55
C GLN A 556 -4.40 6.21 -3.48
N ILE A 557 -3.59 7.05 -2.83
CA ILE A 557 -2.84 8.17 -3.42
C ILE A 557 -1.32 7.91 -3.54
N GLY A 558 -0.87 6.67 -3.35
CA GLY A 558 0.50 6.24 -3.63
C GLY A 558 1.52 6.53 -2.53
N VAL A 559 1.10 6.99 -1.34
CA VAL A 559 2.02 7.16 -0.19
C VAL A 559 2.53 5.80 0.31
N LEU A 560 1.70 4.75 0.19
CA LEU A 560 2.01 3.38 0.56
C LEU A 560 2.21 2.53 -0.71
N PRO A 561 3.46 2.35 -1.19
CA PRO A 561 3.71 1.67 -2.45
C PRO A 561 3.86 0.15 -2.31
N ASP A 562 3.81 -0.39 -1.08
CA ASP A 562 3.70 -1.83 -0.82
C ASP A 562 2.21 -2.23 -0.81
N PRO A 563 1.80 -3.23 -1.62
CA PRO A 563 0.40 -3.56 -1.74
C PRO A 563 -0.19 -4.32 -0.55
N ARG A 564 0.64 -5.01 0.25
CA ARG A 564 0.20 -5.95 1.28
C ARG A 564 -0.66 -5.27 2.34
N LEU A 565 -0.23 -4.10 2.82
CA LEU A 565 -0.94 -3.42 3.91
C LEU A 565 -2.36 -2.99 3.49
N GLU A 566 -2.55 -2.42 2.29
CA GLU A 566 -3.89 -2.05 1.79
C GLU A 566 -4.80 -3.29 1.71
N ILE A 567 -4.29 -4.39 1.16
CA ILE A 567 -5.05 -5.65 1.03
C ILE A 567 -5.43 -6.18 2.42
N ARG A 568 -4.49 -6.17 3.38
CA ARG A 568 -4.70 -6.74 4.71
C ARG A 568 -5.70 -5.94 5.52
N VAL A 569 -5.62 -4.61 5.45
CA VAL A 569 -6.55 -3.71 6.14
C VAL A 569 -7.94 -3.82 5.51
N PHE A 570 -8.03 -3.87 4.19
CA PHE A 570 -9.29 -4.08 3.48
C PHE A 570 -9.95 -5.40 3.89
N GLU A 571 -9.21 -6.51 3.87
CA GLU A 571 -9.70 -7.82 4.32
C GLU A 571 -10.14 -7.80 5.78
N LEU A 572 -9.40 -7.15 6.68
CA LEU A 572 -9.77 -7.06 8.08
C LEU A 572 -11.05 -6.24 8.30
N MET A 573 -11.19 -5.10 7.63
CA MET A 573 -12.40 -4.28 7.69
C MET A 573 -13.61 -5.08 7.19
N MET A 574 -13.43 -5.84 6.11
CA MET A 574 -14.41 -6.77 5.57
C MET A 574 -14.82 -7.84 6.61
N ARG A 575 -13.85 -8.52 7.24
CA ARG A 575 -14.10 -9.54 8.30
C ARG A 575 -14.87 -8.96 9.49
N LEU A 576 -14.54 -7.74 9.89
CA LEU A 576 -15.18 -7.04 11.01
C LEU A 576 -16.49 -6.34 10.62
N GLY A 577 -16.89 -6.38 9.34
CA GLY A 577 -18.10 -5.72 8.85
C GLY A 577 -18.07 -4.19 8.95
N LEU A 578 -16.88 -3.58 8.92
CA LEU A 578 -16.70 -2.13 8.99
C LEU A 578 -16.91 -1.47 7.62
N PRO A 579 -17.44 -0.24 7.57
CA PRO A 579 -17.58 0.49 6.31
C PRO A 579 -16.22 0.92 5.76
N PHE A 580 -16.07 0.91 4.45
CA PHE A 580 -14.85 1.40 3.81
C PHE A 580 -14.85 2.93 3.69
N PRO A 581 -13.65 3.55 3.65
CA PRO A 581 -13.53 4.96 3.28
C PRO A 581 -14.04 5.23 1.87
N LYS A 582 -14.36 6.50 1.61
CA LYS A 582 -14.74 6.98 0.28
C LYS A 582 -13.56 6.89 -0.68
N TRP A 583 -13.82 6.46 -1.91
CA TRP A 583 -12.81 6.41 -2.97
C TRP A 583 -12.22 7.79 -3.29
N MET A 584 -10.89 7.88 -3.35
CA MET A 584 -10.15 9.11 -3.63
C MET A 584 -9.63 9.23 -5.06
N GLY A 585 -9.56 8.12 -5.80
CA GLY A 585 -9.02 8.06 -7.16
C GLY A 585 -9.98 8.55 -8.25
N GLU A 586 -9.65 8.21 -9.50
CA GLU A 586 -10.50 8.53 -10.66
C GLU A 586 -11.87 7.89 -10.54
N GLN A 587 -12.89 8.59 -11.01
CA GLN A 587 -14.25 8.06 -11.12
C GLN A 587 -14.38 7.27 -12.42
N MET A 588 -15.14 6.18 -12.40
CA MET A 588 -15.41 5.42 -13.61
C MET A 588 -16.28 6.21 -14.60
N PRO A 589 -16.13 5.98 -15.92
CA PRO A 589 -17.03 6.59 -16.90
C PRO A 589 -18.47 6.20 -16.60
N ALA A 590 -19.41 7.11 -16.86
CA ALA A 590 -20.82 6.79 -16.82
C ALA A 590 -21.14 5.72 -17.88
N HIS A 591 -21.87 4.68 -17.51
CA HIS A 591 -22.16 3.54 -18.36
C HIS A 591 -22.88 3.94 -19.66
N GLY A 592 -22.40 3.47 -20.81
CA GLY A 592 -23.12 3.58 -22.08
C GLY A 592 -24.35 2.68 -22.07
N LYS A 593 -25.55 3.18 -22.39
CA LYS A 593 -26.86 2.52 -22.17
C LYS A 593 -27.09 1.12 -22.82
N LYS A 594 -26.12 0.50 -23.49
CA LYS A 594 -26.28 -0.80 -24.14
C LYS A 594 -26.09 -1.95 -23.15
N ARG A 595 -27.21 -2.59 -22.81
CA ARG A 595 -27.25 -3.85 -22.05
C ARG A 595 -27.20 -5.02 -23.01
N THR A 596 -26.48 -6.06 -22.63
CA THR A 596 -26.21 -7.22 -23.49
C THR A 596 -26.18 -8.49 -22.68
N ASN A 597 -26.43 -9.62 -23.37
CA ASN A 597 -26.47 -10.92 -22.72
C ASN A 597 -25.06 -11.52 -22.63
N ILE A 598 -24.27 -11.03 -21.69
CA ILE A 598 -22.96 -11.60 -21.42
C ILE A 598 -23.13 -12.82 -20.53
N LYS A 599 -22.68 -13.98 -21.03
CA LYS A 599 -22.59 -15.20 -20.23
C LYS A 599 -21.52 -15.00 -19.15
N ALA A 600 -21.95 -14.86 -17.90
CA ALA A 600 -21.06 -14.89 -16.75
C ALA A 600 -21.03 -16.29 -16.15
N GLU A 601 -19.83 -16.76 -15.78
CA GLU A 601 -19.63 -18.03 -15.09
C GLU A 601 -19.31 -17.76 -13.61
N ASP A 602 -19.58 -18.75 -12.76
CA ASP A 602 -19.18 -18.66 -11.34
C ASP A 602 -17.66 -18.74 -11.23
N GLY A 603 -17.05 -17.93 -10.35
CA GLY A 603 -15.59 -17.90 -10.20
C GLY A 603 -14.99 -19.26 -9.81
N VAL A 604 -15.73 -20.12 -9.10
CA VAL A 604 -15.29 -21.49 -8.80
C VAL A 604 -15.34 -22.36 -10.05
N ALA A 605 -16.43 -22.27 -10.82
CA ALA A 605 -16.56 -23.00 -12.08
C ALA A 605 -15.46 -22.62 -13.08
N LEU A 606 -15.00 -21.36 -13.07
CA LEU A 606 -13.86 -20.93 -13.88
C LEU A 606 -12.58 -21.69 -13.53
N LEU A 607 -12.36 -22.03 -12.25
CA LEU A 607 -11.21 -22.80 -11.79
C LEU A 607 -11.39 -24.29 -12.07
N ASP A 608 -12.57 -24.85 -11.79
CA ASP A 608 -12.87 -26.27 -12.01
C ASP A 608 -12.78 -26.66 -13.49
N ASN A 609 -13.08 -25.72 -14.39
CA ASN A 609 -13.01 -25.92 -15.84
C ASN A 609 -11.59 -25.75 -16.41
N LEU A 610 -10.59 -25.40 -15.59
CA LEU A 610 -9.22 -25.32 -16.06
C LEU A 610 -8.68 -26.71 -16.37
N GLU A 611 -7.98 -26.80 -17.50
CA GLU A 611 -7.20 -27.97 -17.79
C GLU A 611 -6.03 -28.08 -16.79
N GLU A 612 -5.95 -29.21 -16.10
CA GLU A 612 -4.90 -29.49 -15.12
C GLU A 612 -3.51 -29.39 -15.78
N LYS A 613 -2.61 -28.67 -15.11
CA LYS A 613 -1.21 -28.55 -15.51
C LYS A 613 -0.32 -29.02 -14.39
N LYS A 614 0.80 -29.64 -14.77
CA LYS A 614 1.86 -30.03 -13.85
C LYS A 614 3.12 -29.25 -14.17
N PHE A 615 3.66 -28.59 -13.15
CA PHE A 615 4.92 -27.85 -13.21
C PHE A 615 6.05 -28.62 -12.52
N THR A 616 7.22 -28.74 -13.16
CA THR A 616 8.40 -29.45 -12.62
C THR A 616 9.69 -28.66 -12.84
N ASP A 617 10.61 -28.73 -11.88
CA ASP A 617 11.91 -28.05 -11.96
C ASP A 617 12.78 -28.64 -13.08
N VAL A 618 13.50 -27.77 -13.78
CA VAL A 618 14.49 -28.14 -14.81
C VAL A 618 15.78 -27.35 -14.59
N ASN A 619 16.91 -27.93 -14.97
CA ASN A 619 18.23 -27.30 -14.82
C ASN A 619 18.59 -26.34 -15.98
N ASP A 620 17.57 -25.74 -16.61
CA ASP A 620 17.75 -24.80 -17.71
C ASP A 620 18.13 -23.43 -17.14
N ALA A 621 19.11 -22.76 -17.73
CA ALA A 621 19.52 -21.41 -17.31
C ALA A 621 18.40 -20.39 -17.60
N PRO A 622 18.16 -19.41 -16.71
CA PRO A 622 17.18 -18.37 -16.98
C PRO A 622 17.64 -17.50 -18.15
N GLU A 623 16.72 -17.23 -19.07
CA GLU A 623 16.90 -16.37 -20.23
C GLU A 623 16.44 -14.93 -19.94
N HIS A 624 15.34 -14.73 -19.18
CA HIS A 624 14.63 -13.45 -19.09
C HIS A 624 14.87 -12.72 -17.75
N LEU A 625 15.01 -13.44 -16.65
CA LEU A 625 15.25 -12.90 -15.32
C LEU A 625 16.73 -12.92 -14.98
N LYS A 626 17.22 -11.82 -14.40
CA LYS A 626 18.59 -11.69 -13.93
C LYS A 626 18.58 -11.27 -12.47
N ALA A 627 19.23 -12.05 -11.64
CA ALA A 627 19.58 -11.64 -10.28
C ALA A 627 20.79 -10.69 -10.37
N ILE A 628 20.61 -9.49 -9.84
CA ILE A 628 21.63 -8.46 -9.74
C ILE A 628 22.00 -8.31 -8.27
N ARG A 629 23.29 -8.08 -8.04
CA ARG A 629 23.81 -7.72 -6.73
C ARG A 629 24.40 -6.32 -6.80
N SER A 630 23.98 -5.44 -5.90
CA SER A 630 24.47 -4.05 -5.84
C SER A 630 24.75 -3.60 -4.42
N VAL A 631 25.65 -2.62 -4.30
CA VAL A 631 25.83 -1.88 -3.05
C VAL A 631 24.76 -0.80 -2.98
N PHE A 632 23.94 -0.84 -1.93
CA PHE A 632 23.06 0.25 -1.55
C PHE A 632 23.68 1.03 -0.40
N VAL A 633 23.55 2.35 -0.45
CA VAL A 633 24.09 3.26 0.57
C VAL A 633 22.93 3.91 1.32
N GLU A 634 23.07 3.94 2.63
CA GLU A 634 22.23 4.72 3.53
C GLU A 634 22.83 6.11 3.66
N GLU A 635 22.25 7.11 3.00
CA GLU A 635 22.64 8.51 3.17
C GLU A 635 22.02 9.07 4.46
N GLY A 636 22.78 9.85 5.22
CA GLY A 636 22.32 10.45 6.46
C GLY A 636 22.88 11.84 6.72
N HIS A 637 22.28 12.51 7.70
CA HIS A 637 22.72 13.82 8.16
C HIS A 637 23.84 13.69 9.20
N VAL A 638 25.04 14.22 8.92
CA VAL A 638 26.19 14.22 9.85
C VAL A 638 26.86 15.58 9.86
N GLN A 639 26.86 16.24 11.03
CA GLN A 639 27.53 17.53 11.26
C GLN A 639 27.17 18.60 10.21
N GLY A 640 25.88 18.73 9.86
CA GLY A 640 25.43 19.74 8.88
C GLY A 640 25.62 19.33 7.41
N THR A 641 26.12 18.13 7.12
CA THR A 641 26.35 17.64 5.76
C THR A 641 25.73 16.26 5.53
N THR A 642 25.41 15.92 4.28
CA THR A 642 24.96 14.57 3.91
C THR A 642 26.17 13.65 3.71
N ARG A 643 26.16 12.47 4.33
CA ARG A 643 27.21 11.44 4.18
C ARG A 643 26.60 10.04 4.18
N GLY A 644 27.30 9.06 3.62
CA GLY A 644 26.95 7.65 3.80
C GLY A 644 27.13 7.23 5.26
N LEU A 645 26.08 6.69 5.88
CA LEU A 645 26.09 6.14 7.24
C LEU A 645 26.54 4.68 7.23
N THR A 646 25.89 3.88 6.39
CA THR A 646 26.13 2.45 6.22
C THR A 646 25.99 2.06 4.75
N SER A 647 26.42 0.85 4.40
CA SER A 647 26.22 0.29 3.07
C SER A 647 25.95 -1.20 3.16
N GLN A 648 25.13 -1.71 2.25
CA GLN A 648 24.78 -3.13 2.20
C GLN A 648 24.80 -3.68 0.78
N ASN A 649 25.14 -4.95 0.67
CA ASN A 649 25.03 -5.69 -0.58
C ASN A 649 23.62 -6.28 -0.65
N VAL A 650 22.82 -5.83 -1.61
CA VAL A 650 21.45 -6.28 -1.80
C VAL A 650 21.36 -7.02 -3.12
N GLU A 651 20.68 -8.15 -3.11
CA GLU A 651 20.31 -8.90 -4.31
C GLU A 651 18.85 -8.61 -4.67
N PHE A 652 18.58 -8.39 -5.94
CA PHE A 652 17.24 -8.15 -6.47
C PHE A 652 17.17 -8.61 -7.93
N ILE A 653 15.97 -8.80 -8.45
CA ILE A 653 15.74 -9.29 -9.81
C ILE A 653 15.22 -8.20 -10.73
N VAL A 654 15.77 -8.21 -11.94
CA VAL A 654 15.35 -7.37 -13.07
C VAL A 654 15.13 -8.26 -14.28
N THR A 655 14.50 -7.73 -15.31
CA THR A 655 14.43 -8.39 -16.62
C THR A 655 15.68 -8.10 -17.45
N ASP A 656 16.02 -9.00 -18.37
CA ASP A 656 17.17 -8.90 -19.26
C ASP A 656 17.12 -7.67 -20.18
N ASP A 657 15.92 -7.28 -20.60
CA ASP A 657 15.61 -6.11 -21.40
C ASP A 657 15.47 -4.82 -20.58
N GLY A 658 15.42 -4.93 -19.25
CA GLY A 658 15.22 -3.84 -18.29
C GLY A 658 13.80 -3.26 -18.28
N ILE A 659 12.82 -3.93 -18.91
CA ILE A 659 11.41 -3.56 -18.89
C ILE A 659 10.68 -4.22 -17.72
N GLU A 660 10.21 -3.42 -16.78
CA GLU A 660 9.67 -3.89 -15.50
C GLU A 660 8.29 -3.31 -15.21
N ASN A 661 7.85 -2.27 -15.92
CA ASN A 661 6.51 -1.70 -15.71
C ASN A 661 5.42 -2.63 -16.27
N ILE A 662 4.37 -2.87 -15.49
CA ILE A 662 3.21 -3.69 -15.88
C ILE A 662 1.93 -2.86 -15.75
N ALA A 663 1.04 -2.94 -16.72
CA ALA A 663 -0.34 -2.50 -16.61
C ALA A 663 -1.23 -3.69 -16.21
N VAL A 664 -1.93 -3.57 -15.09
CA VAL A 664 -2.99 -4.51 -14.68
C VAL A 664 -4.32 -3.85 -15.01
N VAL A 665 -5.19 -4.54 -15.74
CA VAL A 665 -6.45 -3.96 -16.23
C VAL A 665 -7.62 -4.79 -15.74
N LEU A 666 -8.64 -4.14 -15.17
CA LEU A 666 -9.93 -4.76 -14.86
C LEU A 666 -10.98 -4.36 -15.90
N PRO A 667 -11.34 -5.25 -16.84
CA PRO A 667 -12.43 -5.02 -17.77
C PRO A 667 -13.76 -5.26 -17.06
N LEU A 668 -14.50 -4.18 -16.83
CA LEU A 668 -15.80 -4.19 -16.18
C LEU A 668 -16.92 -4.04 -17.20
N THR A 669 -18.09 -4.61 -16.93
CA THR A 669 -19.29 -4.46 -17.76
C THR A 669 -20.53 -4.77 -16.92
N HIS A 670 -21.74 -4.56 -17.44
CA HIS A 670 -22.99 -4.91 -16.75
C HIS A 670 -23.74 -5.99 -17.53
N ASN A 671 -24.39 -6.89 -16.79
CA ASN A 671 -25.34 -7.84 -17.37
C ASN A 671 -26.72 -7.18 -17.58
N TRP A 672 -27.72 -7.96 -18.04
CA TRP A 672 -29.09 -7.47 -18.23
C TRP A 672 -29.75 -6.93 -16.96
N ASP A 673 -29.40 -7.52 -15.82
CA ASP A 673 -29.95 -7.19 -14.49
C ASP A 673 -29.18 -6.06 -13.79
N ASP A 674 -28.30 -5.36 -14.52
CA ASP A 674 -27.46 -4.28 -13.98
C ASP A 674 -26.43 -4.76 -12.93
N GLY A 675 -26.15 -6.06 -12.90
CA GLY A 675 -25.11 -6.65 -12.09
C GLY A 675 -23.73 -6.42 -12.72
N LEU A 676 -22.80 -5.89 -11.92
CA LEU A 676 -21.42 -5.67 -12.34
C LEU A 676 -20.69 -7.00 -12.57
N LEU A 677 -20.16 -7.15 -13.78
CA LEU A 677 -19.30 -8.26 -14.19
C LEU A 677 -17.86 -7.76 -14.38
N VAL A 678 -16.91 -8.66 -14.16
CA VAL A 678 -15.49 -8.44 -14.46
C VAL A 678 -14.95 -9.60 -15.28
N ALA A 679 -14.16 -9.29 -16.30
CA ALA A 679 -13.43 -10.31 -17.06
C ALA A 679 -12.12 -10.66 -16.35
N LEU A 680 -11.93 -11.94 -16.07
CA LEU A 680 -10.74 -12.49 -15.44
C LEU A 680 -10.05 -13.49 -16.37
N ASP A 681 -8.77 -13.74 -16.10
CA ASP A 681 -7.96 -14.73 -16.76
C ASP A 681 -7.67 -15.90 -15.79
N PRO A 682 -8.49 -16.96 -15.78
CA PRO A 682 -8.23 -18.15 -14.98
C PRO A 682 -7.04 -18.91 -15.57
N GLN A 683 -6.04 -19.22 -14.75
CA GLN A 683 -4.81 -19.89 -15.19
C GLN A 683 -4.34 -20.94 -14.18
N MET A 684 -3.60 -21.94 -14.67
CA MET A 684 -2.77 -22.80 -13.83
C MET A 684 -1.37 -22.18 -13.76
N LEU A 685 -0.88 -21.91 -12.55
CA LEU A 685 0.37 -21.21 -12.28
C LEU A 685 1.31 -22.01 -11.36
N PRO A 686 2.63 -21.84 -11.51
CA PRO A 686 3.59 -22.66 -10.78
C PRO A 686 3.67 -22.34 -9.28
N ALA A 687 3.69 -21.07 -8.85
CA ALA A 687 3.82 -20.72 -7.42
C ALA A 687 2.74 -21.37 -6.51
N PRO A 688 1.43 -21.25 -6.79
CA PRO A 688 0.40 -21.93 -5.98
C PRO A 688 0.53 -23.47 -6.01
N GLN A 689 0.97 -24.09 -7.11
CA GLN A 689 1.20 -25.53 -7.17
C GLN A 689 2.36 -25.94 -6.26
N ARG A 690 3.46 -25.18 -6.28
CA ARG A 690 4.63 -25.38 -5.42
C ARG A 690 4.36 -25.08 -3.95
N ALA A 691 3.44 -24.16 -3.69
CA ALA A 691 2.88 -23.92 -2.36
C ALA A 691 2.06 -25.12 -1.84
N GLY A 692 1.75 -26.12 -2.68
CA GLY A 692 1.06 -27.36 -2.30
C GLY A 692 -0.42 -27.39 -2.68
N GLY A 693 -0.91 -26.38 -3.41
CA GLY A 693 -2.24 -26.37 -3.99
C GLY A 693 -2.27 -26.98 -5.40
N SER A 694 -3.42 -26.85 -6.07
CA SER A 694 -3.60 -27.36 -7.44
C SER A 694 -2.82 -26.58 -8.51
N GLY A 695 -2.50 -25.31 -8.26
CA GLY A 695 -1.97 -24.40 -9.27
C GLY A 695 -3.01 -23.42 -9.85
N ALA A 696 -4.31 -23.73 -9.68
CA ALA A 696 -5.39 -22.92 -10.23
C ALA A 696 -5.48 -21.54 -9.56
N MET A 697 -5.54 -20.48 -10.36
CA MET A 697 -5.66 -19.10 -9.91
C MET A 697 -6.54 -18.25 -10.82
N LEU A 698 -7.31 -17.35 -10.21
CA LEU A 698 -7.94 -16.22 -10.87
C LEU A 698 -6.93 -15.06 -10.95
N THR A 699 -6.76 -14.51 -12.15
CA THR A 699 -5.85 -13.38 -12.39
C THR A 699 -6.54 -12.26 -13.17
N ALA A 700 -6.01 -11.05 -13.06
CA ALA A 700 -6.42 -9.91 -13.86
C ALA A 700 -5.60 -9.86 -15.16
N PRO A 701 -6.20 -9.48 -16.30
CA PRO A 701 -5.44 -9.17 -17.51
C PRO A 701 -4.28 -8.22 -17.24
N SER A 702 -3.08 -8.62 -17.63
CA SER A 702 -1.84 -7.90 -17.32
C SER A 702 -0.93 -7.81 -18.54
N PHE A 703 -0.29 -6.66 -18.73
CA PHE A 703 0.55 -6.36 -19.89
C PHE A 703 1.85 -5.70 -19.48
N VAL A 704 2.97 -6.15 -20.03
CA VAL A 704 4.24 -5.41 -19.92
C VAL A 704 4.10 -4.10 -20.73
N LEU A 705 4.42 -2.97 -20.09
CA LEU A 705 4.43 -1.66 -20.72
C LEU A 705 5.76 -1.47 -21.46
N PRO A 706 5.76 -1.22 -22.78
CA PRO A 706 7.01 -1.07 -23.53
C PRO A 706 7.77 0.23 -23.20
N LYS A 707 9.04 0.33 -23.61
CA LYS A 707 9.96 1.44 -23.25
C LYS A 707 9.53 2.83 -23.74
N ASP A 708 8.72 2.89 -24.79
CA ASP A 708 8.18 4.12 -25.37
C ASP A 708 7.01 4.69 -24.56
N VAL A 709 6.40 3.89 -23.67
CA VAL A 709 5.43 4.37 -22.67
C VAL A 709 6.19 5.12 -21.58
N ARG A 710 6.03 6.45 -21.53
CA ARG A 710 6.79 7.33 -20.62
C ARG A 710 5.93 8.07 -19.62
N THR A 711 4.63 8.17 -19.87
CA THR A 711 3.65 8.86 -19.03
C THR A 711 2.46 7.96 -18.69
N ILE A 712 1.64 8.40 -17.74
CA ILE A 712 0.34 7.75 -17.46
C ILE A 712 -0.59 7.84 -18.67
N GLU A 713 -0.56 8.94 -19.41
CA GLU A 713 -1.34 9.14 -20.62
C GLU A 713 -0.94 8.13 -21.72
N ASP A 714 0.36 7.89 -21.91
CA ASP A 714 0.86 6.86 -22.83
C ASP A 714 0.38 5.47 -22.41
N ALA A 715 0.39 5.18 -21.09
CA ALA A 715 -0.08 3.90 -20.57
C ALA A 715 -1.59 3.73 -20.78
N LYS A 716 -2.39 4.79 -20.58
CA LYS A 716 -3.83 4.80 -20.91
C LYS A 716 -4.05 4.59 -22.40
N ALA A 717 -3.27 5.22 -23.27
CA ALA A 717 -3.35 5.03 -24.72
C ALA A 717 -2.99 3.59 -25.13
N PHE A 718 -1.94 3.03 -24.53
CA PHE A 718 -1.55 1.62 -24.74
C PHE A 718 -2.66 0.66 -24.33
N VAL A 719 -3.25 0.84 -23.14
CA VAL A 719 -4.38 0.02 -22.67
C VAL A 719 -5.59 0.21 -23.59
N ALA A 720 -5.92 1.45 -23.94
CA ALA A 720 -7.03 1.75 -24.84
C ALA A 720 -6.87 1.02 -26.19
N GLN A 721 -5.66 0.98 -26.76
CA GLN A 721 -5.37 0.23 -27.97
C GLN A 721 -5.58 -1.28 -27.80
N LYS A 722 -5.18 -1.87 -26.66
CA LYS A 722 -5.40 -3.30 -26.37
C LYS A 722 -6.88 -3.67 -26.34
N PHE A 723 -7.72 -2.76 -25.86
CA PHE A 723 -9.16 -2.98 -25.70
C PHE A 723 -10.03 -2.31 -26.77
N LYS A 724 -9.42 -1.62 -27.75
CA LYS A 724 -10.10 -0.85 -28.81
C LYS A 724 -11.05 0.23 -28.26
N LEU A 725 -10.59 0.96 -27.25
CA LEU A 725 -11.33 2.04 -26.58
C LEU A 725 -10.68 3.40 -26.88
N ASP A 726 -11.35 4.49 -26.48
CA ASP A 726 -10.71 5.80 -26.38
C ASP A 726 -9.86 5.85 -25.09
N PRO A 727 -8.66 6.47 -25.10
CA PRO A 727 -7.85 6.67 -23.90
C PRO A 727 -8.60 7.35 -22.74
N ALA A 728 -9.60 8.19 -23.02
CA ALA A 728 -10.44 8.83 -22.02
C ALA A 728 -11.32 7.83 -21.25
N ASP A 729 -11.60 6.65 -21.81
CA ASP A 729 -12.39 5.59 -21.18
C ASP A 729 -11.55 4.64 -20.32
N VAL A 730 -10.23 4.82 -20.30
CA VAL A 730 -9.31 4.10 -19.42
C VAL A 730 -9.07 4.91 -18.16
N LYS A 731 -9.52 4.38 -17.01
CA LYS A 731 -9.36 5.03 -15.71
C LYS A 731 -8.29 4.37 -14.88
N GLN A 732 -7.50 5.17 -14.16
CA GLN A 732 -6.58 4.63 -13.16
C GLN A 732 -7.38 4.10 -11.96
N LEU A 733 -7.09 2.87 -11.56
CA LEU A 733 -7.67 2.24 -10.39
C LEU A 733 -6.76 2.45 -9.17
N GLY A 734 -6.67 3.71 -8.75
CA GLY A 734 -5.75 4.18 -7.71
C GLY A 734 -4.31 4.28 -8.24
N GLU A 735 -3.38 4.56 -7.34
CA GLU A 735 -1.98 4.82 -7.71
C GLU A 735 -1.13 3.56 -7.88
N SER A 736 0.03 3.71 -8.52
CA SER A 736 0.98 2.62 -8.75
C SER A 736 1.54 2.02 -7.45
N TYR A 737 2.04 0.79 -7.53
CA TYR A 737 2.66 0.07 -6.42
C TYR A 737 3.76 -0.88 -6.93
N PHE A 738 4.64 -1.35 -6.05
CA PHE A 738 5.65 -2.36 -6.40
C PHE A 738 5.09 -3.76 -6.25
N THR A 739 5.46 -4.67 -7.14
CA THR A 739 5.07 -6.08 -7.05
C THR A 739 5.60 -6.73 -5.77
N HIS A 740 6.89 -6.52 -5.46
CA HIS A 740 7.53 -6.98 -4.24
C HIS A 740 8.69 -6.08 -3.83
N THR A 741 8.54 -5.33 -2.73
CA THR A 741 9.48 -4.26 -2.32
C THR A 741 10.86 -4.74 -1.87
N GLY A 742 11.02 -6.06 -1.61
CA GLY A 742 12.29 -6.69 -1.29
C GLY A 742 12.97 -7.43 -2.44
N VAL A 743 12.25 -7.75 -3.53
CA VAL A 743 12.74 -8.67 -4.58
C VAL A 743 12.93 -7.97 -5.92
N THR A 744 12.06 -7.03 -6.29
CA THR A 744 12.10 -6.41 -7.62
C THR A 744 11.66 -4.95 -7.62
N PRO A 745 12.31 -4.06 -8.40
CA PRO A 745 11.84 -2.69 -8.59
C PRO A 745 10.65 -2.59 -9.55
N GLN A 746 10.13 -3.71 -10.07
CA GLN A 746 8.95 -3.78 -10.94
C GLN A 746 7.74 -3.06 -10.34
N ARG A 747 7.18 -2.14 -11.13
CA ARG A 747 6.01 -1.34 -10.78
C ARG A 747 4.77 -1.78 -11.55
N VAL A 748 3.65 -1.78 -10.85
CA VAL A 748 2.32 -2.08 -11.39
C VAL A 748 1.50 -0.80 -11.47
N TYR A 749 0.91 -0.57 -12.64
CA TYR A 749 -0.02 0.52 -12.93
C TYR A 749 -1.43 -0.06 -13.12
N PRO A 750 -2.33 0.10 -12.13
CA PRO A 750 -3.65 -0.49 -12.18
C PRO A 750 -4.65 0.40 -12.94
N PHE A 751 -5.42 -0.21 -13.83
CA PHE A 751 -6.46 0.43 -14.63
C PHE A 751 -7.79 -0.32 -14.53
N ALA A 752 -8.87 0.42 -14.73
CA ALA A 752 -10.20 -0.12 -14.93
C ALA A 752 -10.79 0.48 -16.22
N ILE A 753 -11.51 -0.35 -16.97
CA ILE A 753 -12.18 0.05 -18.20
C ILE A 753 -13.63 -0.43 -18.16
N MET A 754 -14.51 0.28 -18.86
CA MET A 754 -15.85 -0.25 -19.18
C MET A 754 -15.75 -0.94 -20.55
N ALA A 755 -15.74 -2.26 -20.54
CA ALA A 755 -15.71 -3.06 -21.76
C ALA A 755 -17.09 -3.10 -22.40
N ASP A 756 -17.16 -2.76 -23.70
CA ASP A 756 -18.34 -3.04 -24.51
C ASP A 756 -18.54 -4.55 -24.59
N ALA A 757 -19.77 -4.99 -24.48
CA ALA A 757 -20.10 -6.41 -24.51
C ALA A 757 -19.87 -7.10 -25.86
N GLU A 758 -19.75 -6.32 -26.93
CA GLU A 758 -19.37 -6.77 -28.27
C GLU A 758 -17.85 -6.74 -28.47
N ALA A 759 -17.07 -6.18 -27.51
CA ALA A 759 -15.63 -6.26 -27.56
C ALA A 759 -15.24 -7.74 -27.47
N SER A 760 -14.65 -8.27 -28.54
CA SER A 760 -14.13 -9.62 -28.57
C SER A 760 -12.94 -9.71 -27.60
N LEU A 761 -13.20 -9.89 -26.32
CA LEU A 761 -12.17 -10.25 -25.37
C LEU A 761 -11.55 -11.59 -25.83
N PRO A 762 -10.25 -11.80 -25.60
CA PRO A 762 -9.62 -13.08 -25.82
C PRO A 762 -10.45 -14.23 -25.23
N PRO A 763 -10.62 -15.37 -25.94
CA PRO A 763 -11.53 -16.44 -25.51
C PRO A 763 -11.22 -17.06 -24.15
N HIS A 764 -9.98 -16.92 -23.67
CA HIS A 764 -9.52 -17.41 -22.37
C HIS A 764 -9.94 -16.49 -21.22
N TRP A 765 -10.26 -15.22 -21.48
CA TRP A 765 -10.83 -14.35 -20.47
C TRP A 765 -12.32 -14.63 -20.32
N LYS A 766 -12.76 -14.79 -19.07
CA LYS A 766 -14.12 -15.14 -18.73
C LYS A 766 -14.72 -14.11 -17.80
N TYR A 767 -15.96 -13.73 -18.09
CA TYR A 767 -16.71 -12.86 -17.20
C TYR A 767 -17.22 -13.65 -16.01
N THR A 768 -17.13 -13.03 -14.83
CA THR A 768 -17.78 -13.49 -13.61
C THR A 768 -18.39 -12.31 -12.87
N SER A 769 -19.30 -12.59 -11.94
CA SER A 769 -19.95 -11.56 -11.14
C SER A 769 -18.97 -10.97 -10.14
N MET A 770 -18.78 -9.65 -10.18
CA MET A 770 -17.94 -8.94 -9.22
C MET A 770 -18.47 -9.11 -7.78
N ARG A 771 -19.79 -9.10 -7.62
CA ARG A 771 -20.45 -9.37 -6.34
C ARG A 771 -20.23 -10.81 -5.86
N ARG A 772 -20.10 -11.80 -6.75
CA ARG A 772 -19.76 -13.16 -6.34
C ARG A 772 -18.30 -13.30 -5.98
N LEU A 773 -17.37 -12.72 -6.76
CA LEU A 773 -15.95 -12.69 -6.40
C LEU A 773 -15.72 -12.16 -5.00
N TRP A 774 -16.47 -11.12 -4.62
CA TRP A 774 -16.48 -10.59 -3.26
C TRP A 774 -16.79 -11.65 -2.20
N ILE A 775 -17.80 -12.50 -2.43
CA ILE A 775 -18.15 -13.61 -1.52
C ILE A 775 -17.04 -14.68 -1.56
N LEU A 776 -16.48 -14.95 -2.74
CA LEU A 776 -15.43 -15.94 -2.91
C LEU A 776 -14.13 -15.56 -2.17
N LEU A 777 -13.85 -14.26 -1.96
CA LEU A 777 -12.74 -13.83 -1.10
C LEU A 777 -12.83 -14.39 0.33
N TYR A 778 -14.03 -14.66 0.86
CA TYR A 778 -14.15 -15.29 2.18
C TYR A 778 -13.84 -16.78 2.18
N CYS A 779 -13.89 -17.44 1.02
CA CYS A 779 -13.99 -18.90 0.93
C CYS A 779 -12.81 -19.53 0.18
N PHE A 780 -12.12 -18.78 -0.70
CA PHE A 780 -11.13 -19.30 -1.63
C PHE A 780 -9.80 -18.54 -1.56
N ARG A 781 -8.70 -19.28 -1.65
CA ARG A 781 -7.31 -18.77 -1.57
C ARG A 781 -6.59 -18.75 -2.93
N CYS A 782 -7.33 -18.54 -4.02
CA CYS A 782 -6.88 -18.78 -5.40
C CYS A 782 -6.82 -17.47 -6.23
N PHE A 783 -6.34 -16.38 -5.66
CA PHE A 783 -6.31 -15.06 -6.31
C PHE A 783 -4.88 -14.53 -6.40
N SER A 784 -4.51 -13.96 -7.56
CA SER A 784 -3.24 -13.23 -7.68
C SER A 784 -3.25 -11.97 -6.83
N GLY A 785 -2.07 -11.52 -6.39
CA GLY A 785 -1.91 -10.29 -5.62
C GLY A 785 -2.50 -9.08 -6.33
N ASP A 786 -2.21 -8.94 -7.62
CA ASP A 786 -2.73 -7.87 -8.47
C ASP A 786 -4.26 -7.88 -8.56
N LEU A 787 -4.88 -9.06 -8.69
CA LEU A 787 -6.33 -9.18 -8.71
C LEU A 787 -6.96 -8.87 -7.34
N LEU A 788 -6.37 -9.34 -6.24
CA LEU A 788 -6.84 -9.01 -4.88
C LEU A 788 -6.85 -7.49 -4.65
N LYS A 789 -5.77 -6.82 -5.06
CA LYS A 789 -5.66 -5.36 -5.02
C LYS A 789 -6.72 -4.69 -5.89
N GLY A 790 -6.89 -5.16 -7.13
CA GLY A 790 -7.89 -4.65 -8.06
C GLY A 790 -9.33 -4.82 -7.54
N ILE A 791 -9.65 -5.95 -6.92
CA ILE A 791 -10.96 -6.20 -6.31
C ILE A 791 -11.20 -5.23 -5.15
N ALA A 792 -10.21 -5.06 -4.26
CA ALA A 792 -10.31 -4.16 -3.12
C ALA A 792 -10.63 -2.72 -3.55
N ARG A 793 -9.88 -2.21 -4.54
CA ARG A 793 -10.06 -0.85 -5.05
C ARG A 793 -11.36 -0.67 -5.81
N THR A 794 -11.76 -1.65 -6.63
CA THR A 794 -13.04 -1.60 -7.36
C THR A 794 -14.22 -1.60 -6.41
N HIS A 795 -14.16 -2.34 -5.31
CA HIS A 795 -15.20 -2.33 -4.28
C HIS A 795 -15.35 -0.94 -3.66
N MET A 796 -14.24 -0.30 -3.26
CA MET A 796 -14.28 1.06 -2.69
C MET A 796 -14.80 2.10 -3.70
N LEU A 797 -14.46 1.93 -4.97
CA LEU A 797 -14.88 2.80 -6.07
C LEU A 797 -16.38 2.71 -6.38
N MET A 798 -17.02 1.54 -6.25
CA MET A 798 -18.35 1.26 -6.83
C MET A 798 -19.48 1.02 -5.79
N ASP A 799 -19.22 1.22 -4.50
CA ASP A 799 -20.04 0.71 -3.38
C ASP A 799 -21.54 1.11 -3.44
N GLN A 800 -21.91 2.37 -3.71
CA GLN A 800 -23.31 2.81 -3.47
C GLN A 800 -24.26 2.79 -4.69
N GLY A 801 -23.74 2.72 -5.92
CA GLY A 801 -24.53 2.83 -7.15
C GLY A 801 -24.58 1.56 -8.02
N HIS A 802 -23.72 0.58 -7.74
CA HIS A 802 -23.47 -0.54 -8.66
C HIS A 802 -23.82 -1.93 -8.07
N GLY A 803 -24.70 -1.96 -7.06
CA GLY A 803 -25.12 -3.21 -6.41
C GLY A 803 -23.99 -3.96 -5.68
N LEU A 804 -22.85 -3.29 -5.45
CA LEU A 804 -21.73 -3.78 -4.64
C LEU A 804 -21.86 -3.41 -3.16
N ALA A 805 -22.78 -2.51 -2.83
CA ALA A 805 -23.17 -2.25 -1.45
C ALA A 805 -23.43 -3.59 -0.77
N PRO A 806 -22.83 -3.87 0.40
CA PRO A 806 -23.34 -4.93 1.23
C PRO A 806 -24.79 -4.52 1.55
N ASP A 807 -25.76 -5.16 0.91
CA ASP A 807 -27.17 -4.91 1.14
C ASP A 807 -27.50 -5.37 2.57
N ARG A 808 -27.24 -4.48 3.54
CA ARG A 808 -27.48 -4.70 4.97
C ARG A 808 -28.93 -4.37 5.34
N ARG A 809 -29.82 -4.12 4.36
CA ARG A 809 -31.25 -3.94 4.59
C ARG A 809 -31.93 -5.30 4.62
N ALA A 810 -32.94 -5.40 5.47
CA ALA A 810 -33.69 -6.60 5.81
C ALA A 810 -34.60 -7.13 4.66
N GLU A 811 -34.07 -7.27 3.44
CA GLU A 811 -34.78 -7.81 2.27
C GLU A 811 -34.13 -9.07 1.67
N LEU A 812 -33.29 -9.78 2.44
CA LEU A 812 -32.95 -11.20 2.21
C LEU A 812 -34.17 -12.16 2.32
N GLY A 813 -35.39 -11.64 2.48
CA GLY A 813 -36.61 -12.41 2.71
C GLY A 813 -37.40 -12.81 1.45
N LYS A 814 -37.00 -12.43 0.23
CA LYS A 814 -37.86 -12.64 -0.96
C LYS A 814 -37.22 -13.21 -2.23
N THR A 815 -35.96 -13.64 -2.21
CA THR A 815 -35.48 -14.64 -3.17
C THR A 815 -35.72 -16.01 -2.55
N ARG A 816 -36.86 -16.63 -2.91
CA ARG A 816 -37.12 -18.04 -2.60
C ARG A 816 -35.94 -18.85 -3.14
N ASP A 817 -35.25 -19.55 -2.25
CA ASP A 817 -34.06 -20.40 -2.44
C ASP A 817 -32.66 -19.75 -2.35
N PHE A 818 -32.50 -18.65 -1.59
CA PHE A 818 -31.19 -18.27 -1.04
C PHE A 818 -31.27 -18.11 0.48
N ARG A 819 -30.81 -19.11 1.25
CA ARG A 819 -30.57 -18.97 2.70
C ARG A 819 -29.10 -18.63 2.92
N LEU A 820 -28.83 -17.36 3.22
CA LEU A 820 -27.62 -16.99 3.96
C LEU A 820 -27.77 -17.58 5.37
N SER A 821 -27.29 -18.80 5.55
CA SER A 821 -27.10 -19.37 6.86
C SER A 821 -26.06 -18.52 7.59
N ILE A 822 -26.50 -17.85 8.64
CA ILE A 822 -25.65 -17.16 9.62
C ILE A 822 -24.85 -18.17 10.47
N GLU A 823 -25.05 -19.47 10.26
CA GLU A 823 -24.14 -20.50 10.75
C GLU A 823 -22.89 -20.46 9.89
N LYS A 824 -21.88 -19.71 10.35
CA LYS A 824 -20.52 -19.61 9.78
C LYS A 824 -19.88 -20.97 9.42
N GLU A 825 -20.42 -22.10 9.87
CA GLU A 825 -19.88 -23.46 9.66
C GLU A 825 -19.90 -23.93 8.20
N GLU A 826 -20.98 -23.75 7.42
CA GLU A 826 -21.10 -24.33 6.06
C GLU A 826 -20.15 -23.68 5.04
N ILE A 827 -19.98 -22.35 5.11
CA ILE A 827 -19.08 -21.60 4.23
C ILE A 827 -17.61 -21.88 4.56
N TYR A 828 -17.29 -22.02 5.85
CA TYR A 828 -15.95 -22.44 6.32
C TYR A 828 -15.62 -23.85 5.82
N GLN A 829 -16.60 -24.77 5.82
CA GLN A 829 -16.41 -26.13 5.31
C GLN A 829 -16.14 -26.17 3.80
N ALA A 830 -16.77 -25.30 3.00
CA ALA A 830 -16.49 -25.22 1.55
C ALA A 830 -15.04 -24.76 1.25
N GLY A 831 -14.52 -23.81 2.03
CA GLY A 831 -13.12 -23.36 1.91
C GLY A 831 -12.09 -24.41 2.39
N ILE A 832 -12.45 -25.22 3.40
CA ILE A 832 -11.65 -26.36 3.86
C ILE A 832 -11.60 -27.48 2.80
N ASN A 833 -12.71 -27.69 2.08
CA ASN A 833 -12.90 -28.79 1.13
C ASN A 833 -12.74 -28.39 -0.35
N SER A 834 -12.32 -27.16 -0.66
CA SER A 834 -12.05 -26.76 -2.06
C SER A 834 -10.86 -27.56 -2.60
N PRO A 835 -10.96 -28.17 -3.80
CA PRO A 835 -9.84 -28.91 -4.41
C PRO A 835 -8.65 -28.00 -4.75
N HIS A 836 -8.87 -26.69 -4.81
CA HIS A 836 -7.83 -25.70 -5.15
C HIS A 836 -7.17 -25.06 -3.91
N ARG A 837 -7.57 -25.46 -2.70
CA ARG A 837 -7.05 -24.92 -1.45
C ARG A 837 -5.52 -25.04 -1.35
N ILE A 838 -4.90 -24.00 -0.79
CA ILE A 838 -3.47 -23.94 -0.51
C ILE A 838 -3.23 -24.26 0.97
N PRO A 839 -2.41 -25.28 1.31
CA PRO A 839 -2.09 -25.61 2.69
C PRO A 839 -1.45 -24.44 3.44
N SER A 840 -1.90 -24.19 4.67
CA SER A 840 -1.36 -23.13 5.53
C SER A 840 -0.18 -23.61 6.37
N ARG A 841 0.92 -22.85 6.37
CA ARG A 841 2.05 -23.08 7.29
C ARG A 841 1.68 -22.64 8.71
N ILE A 842 0.95 -21.53 8.83
CA ILE A 842 0.50 -21.02 10.14
C ILE A 842 -0.40 -22.02 10.86
N LEU A 843 -1.27 -22.73 10.13
CA LEU A 843 -2.16 -23.75 10.68
C LEU A 843 -1.52 -25.15 10.74
N GLY A 844 -0.23 -25.30 10.45
CA GLY A 844 0.48 -26.58 10.52
C GLY A 844 0.07 -27.61 9.46
N GLU A 845 -0.63 -27.17 8.40
CA GLU A 845 -1.12 -28.04 7.32
C GLU A 845 -0.02 -28.39 6.33
N LYS A 846 1.08 -27.65 6.37
CA LYS A 846 2.31 -27.92 5.62
C LYS A 846 3.51 -27.73 6.54
N ALA A 847 4.34 -28.77 6.65
CA ALA A 847 5.64 -28.69 7.31
C ALA A 847 6.66 -27.95 6.42
N TYR A 848 7.76 -27.48 6.99
CA TYR A 848 8.98 -27.29 6.22
C TYR A 848 9.43 -28.64 5.63
N HIS A 849 9.29 -28.81 4.31
CA HIS A 849 10.09 -29.77 3.58
C HIS A 849 11.29 -29.01 3.04
N GLY A 850 12.36 -28.95 3.85
CA GLY A 850 13.68 -28.66 3.33
C GLY A 850 13.93 -29.51 2.09
N HIS A 851 14.49 -28.89 1.06
CA HIS A 851 14.60 -29.44 -0.28
C HIS A 851 15.06 -30.91 -0.28
N VAL A 852 14.13 -31.81 -0.57
CA VAL A 852 14.48 -33.06 -1.23
C VAL A 852 14.76 -32.68 -2.66
N HIS A 853 16.05 -32.66 -3.03
CA HIS A 853 16.44 -32.89 -4.41
C HIS A 853 15.66 -34.14 -4.84
N LEU A 854 14.65 -33.98 -5.70
CA LEU A 854 13.78 -35.08 -6.14
C LEU A 854 14.61 -36.04 -7.01
N ASP A 855 15.43 -36.86 -6.35
CA ASP A 855 15.94 -38.08 -6.94
C ASP A 855 14.78 -39.08 -6.91
N HIS A 856 14.07 -39.15 -8.04
CA HIS A 856 12.86 -39.94 -8.26
C HIS A 856 12.99 -41.44 -7.92
N LYS A 857 14.18 -41.93 -7.58
CA LYS A 857 14.41 -43.33 -7.18
C LYS A 857 14.04 -43.66 -5.73
N LYS A 858 13.89 -42.69 -4.82
CA LYS A 858 13.53 -42.96 -3.41
C LYS A 858 12.07 -42.71 -3.04
N THR A 859 11.34 -41.89 -3.79
CA THR A 859 9.94 -41.53 -3.46
C THR A 859 8.94 -42.64 -3.79
N VAL A 860 9.33 -43.59 -4.65
CA VAL A 860 8.49 -44.75 -5.03
C VAL A 860 8.43 -45.80 -3.91
N SER A 861 9.41 -45.89 -3.00
CA SER A 861 9.36 -46.88 -1.92
C SER A 861 8.45 -46.47 -0.76
N LEU A 862 8.41 -45.17 -0.42
CA LEU A 862 7.60 -44.65 0.69
C LEU A 862 6.10 -44.65 0.39
N THR A 863 5.71 -44.40 -0.86
CA THR A 863 4.30 -44.47 -1.29
C THR A 863 3.80 -45.91 -1.35
N GLN A 864 4.66 -46.89 -1.66
CA GLN A 864 4.31 -48.30 -1.67
C GLN A 864 4.15 -48.88 -0.24
N GLU A 865 4.97 -48.45 0.73
CA GLU A 865 4.83 -48.86 2.14
C GLU A 865 3.57 -48.27 2.80
N MET A 866 3.21 -47.02 2.47
CA MET A 866 1.98 -46.40 2.99
C MET A 866 0.69 -46.99 2.39
N LEU A 867 0.72 -47.45 1.13
CA LEU A 867 -0.41 -48.18 0.53
C LEU A 867 -0.56 -49.60 1.09
N ASN A 868 0.54 -50.27 1.43
CA ASN A 868 0.50 -51.61 2.02
C ASN A 868 0.03 -51.62 3.49
N ALA A 869 0.07 -50.48 4.19
CA ALA A 869 -0.40 -50.34 5.57
C ALA A 869 -1.93 -50.16 5.70
N ASN A 870 -2.66 -49.92 4.61
CA ASN A 870 -4.09 -49.60 4.63
C ASN A 870 -5.01 -50.66 3.97
N ILE A 871 -4.52 -51.88 3.77
CA ILE A 871 -5.37 -53.01 3.35
C ILE A 871 -5.37 -54.02 4.48
N TYR A 872 -6.29 -53.84 5.43
CA TYR A 872 -7.00 -54.86 6.23
C TYR A 872 -7.47 -54.19 7.52
N THR A 873 -8.75 -53.87 7.59
CA THR A 873 -9.58 -54.05 8.80
C THR A 873 -11.02 -53.75 8.42
N ASP A 874 -11.73 -54.80 7.99
CA ASP A 874 -13.15 -54.90 8.28
C ASP A 874 -13.36 -56.15 9.14
N VAL A 875 -14.40 -56.12 9.94
CA VAL A 875 -14.93 -57.15 10.85
C VAL A 875 -14.31 -57.25 12.25
N GLY A 876 -14.92 -56.51 13.19
CA GLY A 876 -15.53 -57.10 14.39
C GLY A 876 -14.66 -57.45 15.61
N GLY A 877 -14.81 -56.66 16.67
CA GLY A 877 -14.83 -57.18 18.04
C GLY A 877 -13.72 -56.75 18.99
N GLY A 878 -14.10 -56.25 20.16
CA GLY A 878 -13.41 -56.58 21.41
C GLY A 878 -12.47 -55.52 21.99
N VAL A 879 -12.89 -54.99 23.13
CA VAL A 879 -12.16 -54.15 24.10
C VAL A 879 -10.92 -54.88 24.64
N ASN A 880 -9.73 -54.24 24.58
CA ASN A 880 -8.61 -54.27 25.54
C ASN A 880 -7.23 -54.18 24.84
N ALA A 881 -6.64 -52.98 24.78
CA ALA A 881 -5.18 -52.77 24.73
C ALA A 881 -4.83 -51.27 24.84
N MET A 882 -5.10 -50.67 26.00
CA MET A 882 -4.49 -49.39 26.42
C MET A 882 -4.10 -49.51 27.88
N ARG A 883 -2.98 -50.20 28.12
CA ARG A 883 -2.24 -50.19 29.39
C ARG A 883 -0.90 -50.87 29.15
N GLU A 884 0.12 -50.04 28.89
CA GLU A 884 1.57 -50.27 29.09
C GLU A 884 2.38 -49.50 28.04
N ALA A 885 2.50 -48.19 28.23
CA ALA A 885 3.64 -47.38 27.77
C ALA A 885 3.51 -45.97 28.37
N SER A 886 3.63 -45.87 29.69
CA SER A 886 3.72 -44.58 30.38
C SER A 886 4.59 -44.76 31.62
N VAL A 887 5.91 -44.58 31.52
CA VAL A 887 6.75 -44.08 32.64
C VAL A 887 8.08 -43.54 32.07
N SER A 888 8.39 -42.32 32.51
CA SER A 888 9.70 -41.64 32.59
C SER A 888 10.20 -40.85 31.38
N LEU A 889 9.91 -39.54 31.41
CA LEU A 889 10.90 -38.50 31.11
C LEU A 889 10.51 -37.20 31.81
N THR A 890 11.18 -36.91 32.92
CA THR A 890 11.15 -35.57 33.52
C THR A 890 12.55 -35.19 34.01
N ALA A 891 13.09 -34.14 33.37
CA ALA A 891 14.00 -33.11 33.90
C ALA A 891 15.46 -33.55 34.26
N THR A 892 16.54 -32.76 34.11
CA THR A 892 16.69 -31.28 34.11
C THR A 892 18.11 -30.86 33.66
N ARG A 893 18.18 -29.71 32.95
CA ARG A 893 19.12 -28.55 33.08
C ARG A 893 20.68 -28.64 33.04
N ASN A 894 21.21 -27.79 32.14
CA ASN A 894 22.23 -26.72 32.27
C ASN A 894 23.74 -27.01 32.49
N VAL A 895 24.50 -26.80 31.41
CA VAL A 895 25.70 -25.93 31.19
C VAL A 895 26.57 -25.48 32.39
N LYS A 896 27.89 -25.78 32.32
CA LYS A 896 29.02 -24.82 32.47
C LYS A 896 30.43 -25.40 32.16
N THR A 897 31.10 -24.78 31.17
CA THR A 897 32.51 -24.27 31.11
C THR A 897 33.78 -25.11 31.40
N LEU A 898 34.70 -25.00 30.41
CA LEU A 898 36.17 -24.78 30.40
C LEU A 898 37.22 -25.85 30.82
N ASP A 899 38.12 -26.06 29.83
CA ASP A 899 39.60 -26.13 29.83
C ASP A 899 40.43 -27.32 30.33
N ASN A 900 41.38 -27.64 29.44
CA ASN A 900 42.75 -28.18 29.60
C ASN A 900 42.96 -29.61 30.13
N ASP A 901 43.58 -30.45 29.29
CA ASP A 901 44.90 -31.00 29.63
C ASP A 901 45.69 -31.54 28.43
N ILE A 902 47.01 -31.38 28.55
CA ILE A 902 48.08 -31.58 27.58
C ILE A 902 48.83 -32.91 27.90
N ASN A 903 49.42 -33.53 26.86
CA ASN A 903 50.66 -34.36 26.80
C ASN A 903 50.66 -35.90 26.54
N ILE A 904 51.25 -36.22 25.37
CA ILE A 904 52.43 -37.10 25.09
C ILE A 904 52.26 -38.63 24.80
N VAL A 905 53.11 -39.07 23.83
CA VAL A 905 53.58 -40.42 23.37
C VAL A 905 52.99 -40.82 21.99
N LYS A 906 53.71 -41.13 20.89
CA LYS A 906 55.14 -41.34 20.54
C LYS A 906 55.37 -41.24 19.00
N THR A 907 56.59 -40.82 18.64
CA THR A 907 57.42 -41.02 17.42
C THR A 907 57.54 -42.51 17.01
N SER A 908 57.98 -42.98 15.82
CA SER A 908 58.67 -42.48 14.61
C SER A 908 58.69 -43.60 13.55
N LEU A 909 58.82 -43.29 12.26
CA LEU A 909 59.81 -43.94 11.37
C LEU A 909 60.03 -43.10 10.10
N SER A 910 61.28 -42.99 9.68
CA SER A 910 61.77 -41.99 8.73
C SER A 910 62.72 -42.60 7.69
N LYS A 911 62.71 -42.03 6.48
CA LYS A 911 63.84 -41.80 5.53
C LYS A 911 64.43 -42.99 4.76
N ARG A 912 64.57 -42.81 3.43
CA ARG A 912 65.80 -42.36 2.74
C ARG A 912 65.59 -42.01 1.24
N ARG A 913 66.48 -41.13 0.77
CA ARG A 913 66.68 -40.33 -0.50
C ARG A 913 67.45 -41.12 -1.61
N PRO A 914 68.04 -40.52 -2.69
CA PRO A 914 67.64 -39.46 -3.69
C PRO A 914 68.09 -39.77 -5.17
N LEU A 915 67.82 -38.89 -6.16
CA LEU A 915 68.77 -38.32 -7.18
C LEU A 915 68.10 -37.64 -8.43
N VAL A 916 68.36 -36.33 -8.61
CA VAL A 916 68.91 -35.57 -9.78
C VAL A 916 68.33 -35.69 -11.23
N ALA A 917 67.69 -34.59 -11.67
CA ALA A 917 67.91 -33.68 -12.83
C ALA A 917 67.51 -33.95 -14.33
N THR A 918 67.16 -32.79 -14.95
CA THR A 918 67.31 -32.29 -16.35
C THR A 918 66.18 -32.32 -17.42
N LYS A 919 65.77 -31.09 -17.83
CA LYS A 919 65.53 -30.46 -19.17
C LYS A 919 64.55 -31.05 -20.24
N ARG A 920 63.53 -30.23 -20.61
CA ARG A 920 62.95 -29.73 -21.93
C ARG A 920 63.02 -30.62 -23.22
N PRO A 921 62.26 -30.34 -24.33
CA PRO A 921 61.01 -29.57 -24.58
C PRO A 921 59.96 -30.27 -25.53
N ASP A 922 58.86 -29.56 -25.85
CA ASP A 922 57.82 -29.67 -26.93
C ASP A 922 58.28 -30.15 -28.35
N PRO A 923 57.44 -30.30 -29.42
CA PRO A 923 55.96 -30.23 -29.59
C PRO A 923 55.34 -31.28 -30.58
N GLY A 924 54.00 -31.28 -30.81
CA GLY A 924 53.44 -31.63 -32.15
C GLY A 924 52.05 -32.31 -32.26
N GLY A 925 51.19 -31.74 -33.12
CA GLY A 925 50.03 -32.39 -33.80
C GLY A 925 48.65 -31.91 -33.32
N LYS A 926 47.90 -31.00 -34.00
CA LYS A 926 47.06 -31.18 -35.22
C LYS A 926 46.29 -32.52 -35.19
N THR A 927 44.97 -32.65 -35.34
CA THR A 927 43.85 -31.95 -36.02
C THR A 927 42.56 -32.62 -35.52
N GLY A 928 41.46 -31.93 -35.25
CA GLY A 928 40.39 -31.71 -36.23
C GLY A 928 39.10 -32.50 -35.87
N GLY A 929 37.93 -31.95 -36.21
CA GLY A 929 36.71 -32.74 -36.39
C GLY A 929 35.56 -32.41 -35.44
N ALA A 930 34.57 -31.71 -35.97
CA ALA A 930 33.26 -31.45 -35.39
C ALA A 930 32.44 -32.72 -35.08
N LYS A 931 31.69 -32.68 -34.00
CA LYS A 931 30.22 -32.81 -34.00
C LYS A 931 29.65 -32.32 -32.67
#